data_AF-A0AAV5VF95-F1
#
_entry.id   AF-A0AAV5VF95-F1
#
_cell.length_a   1.000
_cell.length_b   1.000
_cell.length_c   1.000
_cell.angle_alpha   90.00
_cell.angle_beta   90.00
_cell.angle_gamma   90.00
#
_symmetry.space_group_name_H-M   'P 1'
#
loop_
_entity.id
_entity.type
_entity.pdbx_description
1 polymer ?
#
loop_
_entity_poly.entity_id
_entity_poly.type
_entity_poly.pdbx_seq_one_letter_code
_entity_poly.pdbx_strand_id
1 'polypeptide(L)'
;LQRLARAAEKSIREDYQPQEKINDTIRDYCNYDAIIRPFDVHNLTGLEDRQHESGVHINIESYKCDPAVVRDFTWTGSSDIEEAFKQNERADATIPNQFIGTYTSLTRMYPRRQWEIEPASITVDLFDPKFRPWFVNVEAAPKDIVFLLDYSGSTKGPTMHLSRITLLYILSTLTPNDYIAGVWFNSKFDRVLDCNQSNFIPATTRNKKIFYDKSAHDETEKADLGPPLKLSIDMLRNHSTALFGDSRSGAHKLIILMSDGIDEWPHSVIDTINQPGEAQIRVYGMAMGFGTGHLPLLEHLACISNATTSLVDSVADVKLQSRSYLNHLSSVHALTLQDVPIEKRPISWIMVFIFRTNLYMDNQAAGPVITLSTPVVAPLSDGNWNNSRMAGVAGVDVHIKELTEHLPHTDGLRAFIVDNNGIVVYHKDHRMPKTEVHAVRRSACYDPSHIKKKSGHGMRVQYGHSDERVYRLVGLLDSIPTIDLYDLESNSTIVQKLRRAIMTGGCDGTTKIYDDTEKSQDYYVCQSVAGTPLTIVILQSANVTSYEYAGPPVASEDITTSNPMVQYLTTKRSACNWAIDKIHDDYRTPVSLERLRYSEWINHQSCHSNPDEQFSRTMAKILKKWTEQWPLPRDNEKCENAIFPGVPFNQDYYLNSFVYTRGQIAAFYPIPDSEASMKELTEKMEKERLWRFSNDDIQFSVRGANETAHAIIYKAILDDKGNRLAVVGIQWKLQYLSDYFIAWMANHTYKTDPCVRHMCLLLSRSAYVIASN
;
A
#
# COMPACT_ATOMS: atom_id res chain seq x y z
N LEU A 1 -22.02 -8.19 2.88
CA LEU A 1 -21.22 -9.37 2.48
C LEU A 1 -21.96 -10.71 2.62
N GLN A 2 -22.32 -11.19 3.83
CA GLN A 2 -22.96 -12.52 3.98
C GLN A 2 -24.25 -12.70 3.15
N ARG A 3 -25.08 -11.64 3.07
CA ARG A 3 -26.27 -11.62 2.19
C ARG A 3 -25.92 -11.93 0.74
N LEU A 4 -24.85 -11.34 0.22
CA LEU A 4 -24.36 -11.53 -1.14
C LEU A 4 -23.88 -12.97 -1.37
N ALA A 5 -23.13 -13.53 -0.42
CA ALA A 5 -22.67 -14.91 -0.49
C ALA A 5 -23.84 -15.93 -0.49
N ARG A 6 -24.87 -15.70 0.33
CA ARG A 6 -26.09 -16.53 0.32
C ARG A 6 -26.81 -16.49 -1.02
N ALA A 7 -26.98 -15.30 -1.59
CA ALA A 7 -27.61 -15.13 -2.90
C ALA A 7 -26.80 -15.84 -4.01
N ALA A 8 -25.47 -15.73 -3.96
CA ALA A 8 -24.58 -16.42 -4.89
C ALA A 8 -24.71 -17.95 -4.80
N GLU A 9 -24.65 -18.54 -3.61
CA GLU A 9 -24.81 -19.99 -3.45
C GLU A 9 -26.20 -20.50 -3.82
N LYS A 10 -27.24 -19.70 -3.57
CA LYS A 10 -28.60 -20.00 -4.00
C LYS A 10 -28.67 -20.03 -5.53
N SER A 11 -28.12 -19.02 -6.20
CA SER A 11 -28.09 -18.94 -7.66
C SER A 11 -27.39 -20.15 -8.28
N ILE A 12 -26.26 -20.58 -7.71
CA ILE A 12 -25.52 -21.75 -8.22
C ILE A 12 -26.34 -23.04 -8.09
N ARG A 13 -27.17 -23.17 -7.04
CA ARG A 13 -28.04 -24.35 -6.85
C ARG A 13 -29.23 -24.35 -7.80
N GLU A 14 -29.74 -23.18 -8.14
CA GLU A 14 -30.93 -23.02 -8.98
C GLU A 14 -30.62 -23.06 -10.49
N ASP A 15 -29.39 -22.73 -10.90
CA ASP A 15 -28.88 -22.84 -12.28
C ASP A 15 -28.64 -24.30 -12.74
N TYR A 16 -29.60 -25.18 -12.46
CA TYR A 16 -29.54 -26.61 -12.77
C TYR A 16 -29.66 -26.93 -14.28
N GLN A 17 -29.88 -25.94 -15.16
CA GLN A 17 -29.83 -26.17 -16.61
C GLN A 17 -29.38 -24.90 -17.32
N PRO A 18 -28.25 -24.91 -18.07
CA PRO A 18 -28.15 -24.01 -19.21
C PRO A 18 -29.34 -24.39 -20.11
N GLN A 19 -30.37 -23.54 -20.12
CA GLN A 19 -31.33 -23.61 -21.21
C GLN A 19 -30.50 -23.41 -22.48
N GLU A 20 -30.52 -24.43 -23.32
CA GLU A 20 -29.63 -24.64 -24.47
C GLU A 20 -28.27 -25.24 -24.08
N LYS A 21 -28.20 -26.58 -24.20
CA LYS A 21 -26.99 -27.19 -24.76
C LYS A 21 -26.64 -26.35 -25.98
N ILE A 22 -25.58 -25.56 -25.90
CA ILE A 22 -24.98 -24.93 -27.07
C ILE A 22 -24.64 -26.12 -27.98
N ASN A 23 -25.43 -26.31 -29.04
CA ASN A 23 -25.20 -27.36 -30.00
C ASN A 23 -23.77 -27.18 -30.52
N ASP A 24 -22.93 -28.20 -30.34
CA ASP A 24 -21.54 -28.26 -30.87
C ASP A 24 -21.44 -28.06 -32.40
N THR A 25 -22.58 -27.92 -33.09
CA THR A 25 -22.68 -27.63 -34.52
C THR A 25 -22.65 -26.13 -34.86
N ILE A 26 -22.69 -25.22 -33.89
CA ILE A 26 -22.59 -23.76 -34.14
C ILE A 26 -21.15 -23.30 -33.81
N ARG A 27 -20.21 -23.67 -34.67
CA ARG A 27 -18.82 -23.17 -34.61
C ARG A 27 -18.65 -21.75 -35.18
N ASP A 28 -19.69 -21.15 -35.74
CA ASP A 28 -19.55 -19.94 -36.57
C ASP A 28 -19.94 -18.61 -35.92
N TYR A 29 -20.66 -18.58 -34.78
CA TYR A 29 -20.94 -17.32 -34.08
C TYR A 29 -20.95 -17.51 -32.56
N CYS A 30 -19.99 -16.89 -31.89
CA CYS A 30 -19.99 -16.78 -30.44
C CYS A 30 -21.22 -15.95 -30.02
N ASN A 31 -22.22 -16.61 -29.44
CA ASN A 31 -23.45 -15.97 -28.98
C ASN A 31 -23.24 -15.12 -27.70
N TYR A 32 -22.01 -15.01 -27.21
CA TYR A 32 -21.69 -14.20 -26.03
C TYR A 32 -22.11 -12.75 -26.21
N ASP A 33 -21.94 -12.19 -27.41
CA ASP A 33 -22.39 -10.82 -27.74
C ASP A 33 -23.92 -10.67 -27.78
N ALA A 34 -24.67 -11.77 -27.90
CA ALA A 34 -26.14 -11.76 -27.81
C ALA A 34 -26.68 -12.01 -26.40
N ILE A 35 -25.88 -12.67 -25.55
CA ILE A 35 -26.18 -12.93 -24.13
C ILE A 35 -25.75 -11.73 -23.26
N ILE A 36 -24.65 -11.06 -23.65
CA ILE A 36 -24.28 -9.73 -23.19
C ILE A 36 -25.46 -8.80 -23.45
N ARG A 37 -25.98 -8.16 -22.40
CA ARG A 37 -26.91 -7.07 -22.61
C ARG A 37 -26.10 -5.91 -23.21
N PRO A 38 -26.67 -5.06 -24.07
CA PRO A 38 -26.01 -3.81 -24.51
C PRO A 38 -25.48 -2.97 -23.33
N PHE A 39 -26.14 -3.11 -22.18
CA PHE A 39 -25.78 -2.54 -20.89
C PHE A 39 -24.56 -3.19 -20.21
N ASP A 40 -24.04 -4.34 -20.61
CA ASP A 40 -22.84 -4.90 -19.95
C ASP A 40 -21.52 -4.40 -20.59
N VAL A 41 -21.58 -3.82 -21.79
CA VAL A 41 -20.38 -3.59 -22.64
C VAL A 41 -20.25 -2.18 -23.23
N HIS A 42 -21.34 -1.43 -23.48
CA HIS A 42 -21.24 -0.14 -24.19
C HIS A 42 -21.18 1.11 -23.29
N ASN A 43 -20.43 2.11 -23.79
CA ASN A 43 -20.21 3.44 -23.21
C ASN A 43 -21.49 4.08 -22.67
N LEU A 44 -21.37 4.66 -21.47
CA LEU A 44 -22.42 5.40 -20.78
C LEU A 44 -22.85 6.61 -21.63
N THR A 45 -24.09 6.60 -22.12
CA THR A 45 -24.74 7.77 -22.71
C THR A 45 -25.65 8.42 -21.68
N GLY A 46 -25.10 8.77 -20.50
CA GLY A 46 -25.84 9.46 -19.45
C GLY A 46 -25.20 9.36 -18.07
N LEU A 47 -25.37 10.40 -17.25
CA LEU A 47 -24.97 10.43 -15.84
C LEU A 47 -25.98 9.71 -14.92
N GLU A 48 -27.24 9.55 -15.36
CA GLU A 48 -28.34 9.03 -14.54
C GLU A 48 -28.46 7.49 -14.53
N ASP A 49 -28.02 6.79 -15.60
CA ASP A 49 -28.02 5.30 -15.66
C ASP A 49 -26.92 4.65 -14.81
N ARG A 50 -26.11 5.43 -14.09
CA ARG A 50 -24.91 4.98 -13.36
C ARG A 50 -25.18 4.21 -12.05
N GLN A 51 -26.41 4.21 -11.52
CA GLN A 51 -26.57 3.98 -10.07
C GLN A 51 -27.35 2.72 -9.65
N HIS A 52 -27.99 1.97 -10.55
CA HIS A 52 -28.98 0.95 -10.15
C HIS A 52 -28.78 -0.45 -10.73
N GLU A 53 -27.66 -0.74 -11.39
CA GLU A 53 -27.37 -2.05 -12.00
C GLU A 53 -25.93 -2.48 -11.72
N SER A 54 -25.64 -3.79 -11.85
CA SER A 54 -24.28 -4.32 -11.80
C SER A 54 -23.59 -4.27 -13.18
N GLY A 55 -22.27 -4.24 -13.21
CA GLY A 55 -21.44 -4.36 -14.40
C GLY A 55 -20.57 -5.62 -14.36
N VAL A 56 -20.05 -6.04 -15.51
CA VAL A 56 -19.19 -7.22 -15.63
C VAL A 56 -17.84 -6.84 -16.24
N HIS A 57 -16.77 -7.30 -15.60
CA HIS A 57 -15.41 -7.26 -16.10
C HIS A 57 -14.92 -8.68 -16.41
N ILE A 58 -14.19 -8.84 -17.52
CA ILE A 58 -13.58 -10.11 -17.93
C ILE A 58 -12.14 -9.83 -18.32
N ASN A 59 -11.21 -10.55 -17.69
CA ASN A 59 -9.79 -10.49 -18.06
C ASN A 59 -9.61 -10.81 -19.56
N ILE A 60 -8.71 -10.07 -20.24
CA ILE A 60 -8.37 -10.26 -21.65
C ILE A 60 -7.82 -11.66 -21.97
N GLU A 61 -7.23 -12.34 -20.99
CA GLU A 61 -6.71 -13.70 -21.13
C GLU A 61 -7.82 -14.77 -21.08
N SER A 62 -9.02 -14.42 -20.63
CA SER A 62 -10.16 -15.34 -20.56
C SER A 62 -10.94 -15.34 -21.86
N TYR A 63 -11.15 -16.52 -22.45
CA TYR A 63 -11.95 -16.65 -23.67
C TYR A 63 -13.44 -16.55 -23.33
N LYS A 64 -14.09 -15.49 -23.80
CA LYS A 64 -15.49 -15.17 -23.48
C LYS A 64 -16.49 -16.28 -23.83
N CYS A 65 -16.21 -17.07 -24.87
CA CYS A 65 -17.11 -18.12 -25.35
C CYS A 65 -16.81 -19.49 -24.71
N ASP A 66 -15.91 -19.55 -23.73
CA ASP A 66 -15.69 -20.76 -22.94
C ASP A 66 -16.98 -21.10 -22.17
N PRO A 67 -17.51 -22.34 -22.25
CA PRO A 67 -18.68 -22.76 -21.49
C PRO A 67 -18.58 -22.46 -19.99
N ALA A 68 -17.38 -22.51 -19.40
CA ALA A 68 -17.18 -22.16 -18.00
C ALA A 68 -17.39 -20.65 -17.74
N VAL A 69 -16.93 -19.78 -18.65
CA VAL A 69 -17.13 -18.32 -18.56
C VAL A 69 -18.61 -17.98 -18.75
N VAL A 70 -19.29 -18.61 -19.71
CA VAL A 70 -20.73 -18.40 -19.95
C VAL A 70 -21.56 -18.82 -18.75
N ARG A 71 -21.23 -19.98 -18.14
CA ARG A 71 -21.84 -20.42 -16.88
C ARG A 71 -21.63 -19.37 -15.79
N ASP A 72 -20.40 -18.91 -15.60
CA ASP A 72 -20.07 -17.93 -14.57
C ASP A 72 -20.73 -16.57 -14.80
N PHE A 73 -20.90 -16.15 -16.05
CA PHE A 73 -21.67 -14.98 -16.42
C PHE A 73 -23.15 -15.11 -16.06
N THR A 74 -23.72 -16.31 -16.26
CA THR A 74 -25.14 -16.60 -16.05
C THR A 74 -25.50 -16.57 -14.56
N TRP A 75 -24.82 -17.37 -13.74
CA TRP A 75 -25.18 -17.47 -12.31
C TRP A 75 -24.85 -16.19 -11.55
N THR A 76 -23.77 -15.48 -11.93
CA THR A 76 -23.48 -14.17 -11.30
C THR A 76 -24.53 -13.12 -11.63
N GLY A 77 -25.25 -13.27 -12.76
CA GLY A 77 -26.28 -12.33 -13.23
C GLY A 77 -27.70 -12.64 -12.82
N SER A 78 -27.91 -13.54 -11.85
CA SER A 78 -29.25 -13.87 -11.35
C SER A 78 -29.91 -12.71 -10.61
N SER A 79 -31.24 -12.70 -10.62
CA SER A 79 -32.04 -11.68 -9.94
C SER A 79 -31.80 -11.63 -8.43
N ASP A 80 -31.48 -12.77 -7.81
CA ASP A 80 -31.18 -12.86 -6.38
C ASP A 80 -29.93 -12.06 -6.00
N ILE A 81 -28.87 -12.11 -6.83
CA ILE A 81 -27.62 -11.39 -6.59
C ILE A 81 -27.82 -9.89 -6.79
N GLU A 82 -28.52 -9.49 -7.85
CA GLU A 82 -28.88 -8.08 -8.11
C GLU A 82 -29.72 -7.49 -6.97
N GLU A 83 -30.69 -8.25 -6.45
CA GLU A 83 -31.48 -7.82 -5.30
C GLU A 83 -30.62 -7.71 -4.04
N ALA A 84 -29.72 -8.67 -3.81
CA ALA A 84 -28.81 -8.63 -2.67
C ALA A 84 -27.88 -7.39 -2.70
N PHE A 85 -27.36 -7.01 -3.88
CA PHE A 85 -26.57 -5.78 -4.04
C PHE A 85 -27.36 -4.53 -3.64
N LYS A 86 -28.57 -4.37 -4.20
CA LYS A 86 -29.47 -3.24 -3.92
C LYS A 86 -29.89 -3.18 -2.45
N GLN A 87 -30.21 -4.33 -1.86
CA GLN A 87 -30.58 -4.39 -0.44
C GLN A 87 -29.41 -4.04 0.49
N ASN A 88 -28.16 -4.35 0.11
CA ASN A 88 -27.00 -3.98 0.90
C ASN A 88 -26.78 -2.46 0.86
N GLU A 89 -26.84 -1.85 -0.32
CA GLU A 89 -26.75 -0.39 -0.49
C GLU A 89 -27.88 0.35 0.25
N ARG A 90 -29.12 -0.15 0.20
CA ARG A 90 -30.25 0.42 0.94
C ARG A 90 -30.08 0.31 2.46
N ALA A 91 -29.42 -0.74 2.93
CA ALA A 91 -29.17 -0.94 4.34
C ALA A 91 -28.01 -0.09 4.84
N ASP A 92 -27.00 0.11 4.00
CA ASP A 92 -25.82 0.90 4.30
C ASP A 92 -25.31 1.63 3.04
N ALA A 93 -25.50 2.94 3.04
CA ALA A 93 -25.14 3.82 1.93
C ALA A 93 -23.64 4.15 1.89
N THR A 94 -22.85 3.76 2.90
CA THR A 94 -21.39 3.99 2.87
C THR A 94 -20.68 2.94 2.01
N ILE A 95 -21.30 1.78 1.75
CA ILE A 95 -20.69 0.71 0.96
C ILE A 95 -20.36 1.20 -0.46
N PRO A 96 -19.07 1.32 -0.83
CA PRO A 96 -18.67 1.91 -2.10
C PRO A 96 -18.78 0.92 -3.27
N ASN A 97 -18.29 -0.31 -3.08
CA ASN A 97 -18.20 -1.36 -4.09
C ASN A 97 -18.57 -2.70 -3.48
N GLN A 98 -19.34 -3.47 -4.23
CA GLN A 98 -19.64 -4.87 -3.95
C GLN A 98 -19.32 -5.68 -5.20
N PHE A 99 -18.71 -6.85 -5.06
CA PHE A 99 -18.36 -7.65 -6.23
C PHE A 99 -18.27 -9.14 -5.95
N ILE A 100 -18.32 -9.92 -7.03
CA ILE A 100 -18.10 -11.36 -7.04
C ILE A 100 -17.06 -11.65 -8.12
N GLY A 101 -15.91 -12.19 -7.71
CA GLY A 101 -14.89 -12.70 -8.63
C GLY A 101 -14.99 -14.22 -8.76
N THR A 102 -14.71 -14.74 -9.94
CA THR A 102 -14.79 -16.16 -10.28
C THR A 102 -13.45 -16.72 -10.77
N TYR A 103 -13.32 -18.05 -10.79
CA TYR A 103 -12.11 -18.73 -11.28
C TYR A 103 -11.86 -18.56 -12.79
N THR A 104 -12.91 -18.27 -13.54
CA THR A 104 -12.84 -17.94 -14.98
C THR A 104 -12.36 -16.51 -15.24
N SER A 105 -11.93 -15.79 -14.20
CA SER A 105 -11.47 -14.40 -14.24
C SER A 105 -12.60 -13.40 -14.62
N LEU A 106 -13.86 -13.79 -14.44
CA LEU A 106 -15.00 -12.89 -14.53
C LEU A 106 -15.25 -12.25 -13.17
N THR A 107 -15.44 -10.93 -13.17
CA THR A 107 -15.80 -10.16 -11.97
C THR A 107 -17.06 -9.35 -12.22
N ARG A 108 -18.11 -9.60 -11.44
CA ARG A 108 -19.33 -8.78 -11.45
C ARG A 108 -19.27 -7.77 -10.32
N MET A 109 -19.57 -6.51 -10.59
CA MET A 109 -19.37 -5.38 -9.68
C MET A 109 -20.63 -4.51 -9.60
N TYR A 110 -20.95 -3.99 -8.41
CA TYR A 110 -22.06 -3.08 -8.15
C TYR A 110 -21.60 -1.91 -7.26
N PRO A 111 -22.00 -0.66 -7.55
CA PRO A 111 -22.76 -0.24 -8.73
C PRO A 111 -21.91 -0.34 -10.00
N ARG A 112 -22.56 -0.42 -11.15
CA ARG A 112 -21.90 -0.45 -12.46
C ARG A 112 -21.05 0.80 -12.66
N ARG A 113 -19.83 0.60 -13.17
CA ARG A 113 -18.91 1.68 -13.55
C ARG A 113 -18.28 1.38 -14.90
N GLN A 114 -17.91 2.44 -15.60
CA GLN A 114 -17.07 2.30 -16.78
C GLN A 114 -15.67 1.89 -16.31
N TRP A 115 -15.11 0.86 -16.94
CA TRP A 115 -13.76 0.41 -16.63
C TRP A 115 -12.76 1.36 -17.27
N GLU A 116 -12.07 2.15 -16.45
CA GLU A 116 -11.11 3.16 -16.92
C GLU A 116 -9.69 2.59 -16.96
N ILE A 117 -9.00 2.80 -18.09
CA ILE A 117 -7.62 2.37 -18.32
C ILE A 117 -6.84 3.56 -18.89
N GLU A 118 -5.85 4.05 -18.14
CA GLU A 118 -5.19 5.32 -18.43
C GLU A 118 -3.66 5.19 -18.66
N PRO A 119 -3.11 5.66 -19.79
CA PRO A 119 -3.79 6.13 -21.02
C PRO A 119 -4.13 4.99 -21.99
N ALA A 120 -5.42 4.82 -22.30
CA ALA A 120 -6.01 3.71 -23.08
C ALA A 120 -5.29 3.31 -24.38
N SER A 121 -4.59 4.24 -25.06
CA SER A 121 -3.93 3.98 -26.34
C SER A 121 -2.66 3.13 -26.25
N ILE A 122 -2.06 2.99 -25.06
CA ILE A 122 -0.79 2.26 -24.86
C ILE A 122 -0.86 1.25 -23.69
N THR A 123 -2.06 1.09 -23.12
CA THR A 123 -2.29 0.32 -21.91
C THR A 123 -3.28 -0.80 -22.15
N VAL A 124 -2.84 -2.03 -21.88
CA VAL A 124 -3.73 -3.19 -21.85
C VAL A 124 -4.07 -3.50 -20.40
N ASP A 125 -5.37 -3.70 -20.16
CA ASP A 125 -5.88 -4.14 -18.87
C ASP A 125 -5.57 -5.62 -18.62
N LEU A 126 -4.89 -5.88 -17.51
CA LEU A 126 -4.52 -7.21 -17.05
C LEU A 126 -5.17 -7.55 -15.70
N PHE A 127 -6.22 -6.81 -15.31
CA PHE A 127 -6.97 -7.11 -14.10
C PHE A 127 -7.48 -8.54 -14.13
N ASP A 128 -7.13 -9.27 -13.08
CA ASP A 128 -7.59 -10.63 -12.84
C ASP A 128 -7.93 -10.73 -11.35
N PRO A 129 -9.20 -11.02 -10.98
CA PRO A 129 -9.60 -11.13 -9.58
C PRO A 129 -8.76 -12.16 -8.84
N LYS A 130 -8.29 -13.23 -9.50
CA LYS A 130 -7.55 -14.31 -8.85
C LYS A 130 -6.28 -13.78 -8.19
N PHE A 131 -5.53 -12.90 -8.84
CA PHE A 131 -4.27 -12.36 -8.30
C PHE A 131 -4.47 -11.25 -7.27
N ARG A 132 -5.72 -10.88 -6.97
CA ARG A 132 -6.01 -9.83 -6.00
C ARG A 132 -5.89 -10.37 -4.58
N PRO A 133 -5.33 -9.57 -3.63
CA PRO A 133 -5.22 -10.00 -2.24
C PRO A 133 -6.55 -10.46 -1.64
N TRP A 134 -7.67 -9.81 -1.97
CA TRP A 134 -8.98 -10.17 -1.44
C TRP A 134 -9.49 -11.56 -1.89
N PHE A 135 -9.07 -12.02 -3.06
CA PHE A 135 -9.42 -13.34 -3.60
C PHE A 135 -8.48 -14.40 -3.04
N VAL A 136 -7.16 -14.19 -3.16
CA VAL A 136 -6.12 -15.10 -2.69
C VAL A 136 -6.25 -15.40 -1.20
N ASN A 137 -6.55 -14.38 -0.39
CA ASN A 137 -6.71 -14.57 1.05
C ASN A 137 -7.81 -15.58 1.35
N VAL A 138 -8.93 -15.56 0.63
CA VAL A 138 -10.07 -16.45 0.91
C VAL A 138 -9.88 -17.85 0.31
N GLU A 139 -9.03 -17.95 -0.69
CA GLU A 139 -8.84 -19.17 -1.47
C GLU A 139 -8.25 -20.32 -0.63
N ALA A 140 -7.29 -20.04 0.23
CA ALA A 140 -6.61 -21.05 1.05
C ALA A 140 -6.14 -20.48 2.38
N ALA A 141 -6.07 -21.34 3.41
CA ALA A 141 -5.49 -20.96 4.69
C ALA A 141 -4.00 -20.57 4.55
N PRO A 142 -3.45 -19.82 5.53
CA PRO A 142 -2.03 -19.48 5.58
C PRO A 142 -1.11 -20.70 5.38
N LYS A 143 0.05 -20.48 4.76
CA LYS A 143 0.94 -21.56 4.33
C LYS A 143 2.42 -21.27 4.62
N ASP A 144 3.12 -22.32 5.02
CA ASP A 144 4.58 -22.39 5.15
C ASP A 144 5.13 -23.08 3.90
N ILE A 145 5.85 -22.34 3.05
CA ILE A 145 6.35 -22.81 1.75
C ILE A 145 7.88 -22.89 1.78
N VAL A 146 8.43 -24.05 1.38
CA VAL A 146 9.84 -24.19 1.03
C VAL A 146 9.97 -24.30 -0.49
N PHE A 147 10.67 -23.34 -1.09
CA PHE A 147 11.01 -23.39 -2.51
C PHE A 147 12.28 -24.22 -2.73
N LEU A 148 12.18 -25.28 -3.53
CA LEU A 148 13.31 -26.05 -4.04
C LEU A 148 13.60 -25.59 -5.47
N LEU A 149 14.70 -24.86 -5.64
CA LEU A 149 15.07 -24.25 -6.91
C LEU A 149 16.24 -25.00 -7.55
N ASP A 150 15.99 -25.63 -8.69
CA ASP A 150 17.03 -26.28 -9.48
C ASP A 150 17.87 -25.23 -10.23
N TYR A 151 19.17 -25.19 -9.89
CA TYR A 151 20.21 -24.37 -10.52
C TYR A 151 21.28 -25.24 -11.19
N SER A 152 20.91 -26.44 -11.61
CA SER A 152 21.80 -27.31 -12.38
C SER A 152 22.04 -26.76 -13.80
N GLY A 153 23.08 -27.27 -14.45
CA GLY A 153 23.49 -26.84 -15.78
C GLY A 153 22.46 -27.05 -16.88
N SER A 154 21.46 -27.94 -16.70
CA SER A 154 20.37 -28.16 -17.67
C SER A 154 19.43 -26.97 -17.74
N THR A 155 19.14 -26.35 -16.58
CA THR A 155 18.23 -25.20 -16.49
C THR A 155 18.77 -23.92 -17.13
N LYS A 156 20.04 -23.91 -17.54
CA LYS A 156 20.75 -22.72 -18.03
C LYS A 156 20.07 -22.10 -19.26
N GLY A 157 19.76 -20.81 -19.17
CA GLY A 157 19.24 -20.02 -20.29
C GLY A 157 17.72 -19.80 -20.19
N PRO A 158 16.91 -20.15 -21.22
CA PRO A 158 15.48 -19.86 -21.24
C PRO A 158 14.70 -20.53 -20.10
N THR A 159 15.09 -21.73 -19.70
CA THR A 159 14.43 -22.48 -18.63
C THR A 159 14.56 -21.80 -17.27
N MET A 160 15.77 -21.38 -16.88
CA MET A 160 15.98 -20.58 -15.68
C MET A 160 15.23 -19.25 -15.73
N HIS A 161 15.14 -18.61 -16.90
CA HIS A 161 14.32 -17.41 -17.06
C HIS A 161 12.83 -17.68 -16.77
N LEU A 162 12.28 -18.79 -17.28
CA LEU A 162 10.92 -19.23 -16.95
C LEU A 162 10.78 -19.51 -15.45
N SER A 163 11.68 -20.30 -14.85
CA SER A 163 11.65 -20.60 -13.40
C SER A 163 11.64 -19.35 -12.55
N ARG A 164 12.46 -18.33 -12.89
CA ARG A 164 12.50 -17.06 -12.17
C ARG A 164 11.21 -16.26 -12.30
N ILE A 165 10.62 -16.16 -13.50
CA ILE A 165 9.35 -15.46 -13.67
C ILE A 165 8.22 -16.24 -12.96
N THR A 166 8.23 -17.58 -13.00
CA THR A 166 7.27 -18.40 -12.25
C THR A 166 7.39 -18.16 -10.75
N LEU A 167 8.61 -18.16 -10.20
CA LEU A 167 8.84 -17.81 -8.80
C LEU A 167 8.30 -16.42 -8.47
N LEU A 168 8.51 -15.44 -9.34
CA LEU A 168 8.01 -14.07 -9.17
C LEU A 168 6.47 -14.04 -9.04
N TYR A 169 5.75 -14.75 -9.91
CA TYR A 169 4.28 -14.82 -9.85
C TYR A 169 3.79 -15.65 -8.67
N ILE A 170 4.48 -16.71 -8.25
CA ILE A 170 4.08 -17.43 -7.03
C ILE A 170 4.21 -16.51 -5.82
N LEU A 171 5.34 -15.78 -5.70
CA LEU A 171 5.56 -14.83 -4.61
C LEU A 171 4.51 -13.71 -4.60
N SER A 172 4.01 -13.26 -5.75
CA SER A 172 2.94 -12.25 -5.79
C SER A 172 1.61 -12.75 -5.24
N THR A 173 1.37 -14.07 -5.24
CA THR A 173 0.21 -14.70 -4.58
C THR A 173 0.39 -14.92 -3.08
N LEU A 174 1.50 -14.48 -2.48
CA LEU A 174 1.75 -14.67 -1.05
C LEU A 174 1.42 -13.42 -0.26
N THR A 175 0.85 -13.67 0.91
CA THR A 175 0.36 -12.68 1.87
C THR A 175 1.29 -12.63 3.09
N PRO A 176 1.26 -11.58 3.92
CA PRO A 176 2.12 -11.50 5.10
C PRO A 176 1.89 -12.59 6.15
N ASN A 177 0.78 -13.32 6.08
CA ASN A 177 0.50 -14.48 6.93
C ASN A 177 1.17 -15.77 6.42
N ASP A 178 1.63 -15.76 5.17
CA ASP A 178 2.38 -16.87 4.59
C ASP A 178 3.85 -16.74 4.96
N TYR A 179 4.50 -17.88 5.19
CA TYR A 179 5.92 -17.94 5.52
C TYR A 179 6.68 -18.64 4.40
N ILE A 180 7.81 -18.06 4.01
CA ILE A 180 8.64 -18.56 2.93
C ILE A 180 10.03 -18.92 3.43
N ALA A 181 10.56 -19.99 2.85
CA ALA A 181 11.94 -20.40 2.90
C ALA A 181 12.36 -20.91 1.52
N GLY A 182 13.66 -20.98 1.27
CA GLY A 182 14.17 -21.43 -0.03
C GLY A 182 15.47 -22.16 0.11
N VAL A 183 15.64 -23.20 -0.70
CA VAL A 183 16.88 -23.95 -0.88
C VAL A 183 17.13 -24.03 -2.38
N TRP A 184 18.30 -23.59 -2.79
CA TRP A 184 18.76 -23.78 -4.17
C TRP A 184 19.68 -25.00 -4.20
N PHE A 185 19.68 -25.72 -5.32
CA PHE A 185 20.52 -26.90 -5.45
C PHE A 185 21.06 -27.07 -6.88
N ASN A 186 22.27 -27.61 -6.92
CA ASN A 186 22.93 -28.19 -8.07
C ASN A 186 23.69 -29.43 -7.56
N SER A 187 25.01 -29.51 -7.72
CA SER A 187 25.86 -30.52 -7.07
C SER A 187 26.12 -30.21 -5.59
N LYS A 188 25.88 -28.96 -5.19
CA LYS A 188 25.84 -28.46 -3.83
C LYS A 188 24.44 -27.93 -3.58
N PHE A 189 24.11 -27.72 -2.32
CA PHE A 189 22.86 -27.08 -1.94
C PHE A 189 23.10 -26.15 -0.77
N ASP A 190 22.37 -25.05 -0.74
CA ASP A 190 22.35 -24.15 0.40
C ASP A 190 21.00 -23.41 0.48
N ARG A 191 20.75 -22.78 1.60
CA ARG A 191 19.57 -21.94 1.83
C ARG A 191 19.71 -20.66 1.01
N VAL A 192 18.58 -20.20 0.46
CA VAL A 192 18.51 -18.90 -0.25
C VAL A 192 18.75 -17.74 0.72
N LEU A 193 18.29 -17.88 1.96
CA LEU A 193 18.51 -16.90 3.02
C LEU A 193 19.19 -17.57 4.20
N ASP A 194 20.41 -17.12 4.51
CA ASP A 194 21.15 -17.56 5.67
C ASP A 194 20.98 -16.53 6.81
N CYS A 195 19.90 -16.70 7.58
CA CYS A 195 19.60 -15.89 8.75
C CYS A 195 19.88 -16.73 10.01
N ASN A 196 20.86 -16.30 10.83
CA ASN A 196 21.40 -17.03 11.99
C ASN A 196 20.37 -17.54 13.04
N GLN A 197 19.08 -17.19 12.96
CA GLN A 197 18.07 -17.51 13.97
C GLN A 197 16.71 -17.97 13.44
N SER A 198 16.44 -17.97 12.13
CA SER A 198 15.12 -18.34 11.58
C SER A 198 15.20 -18.94 10.19
N ASN A 199 14.61 -20.13 10.01
CA ASN A 199 14.53 -20.80 8.70
C ASN A 199 13.46 -20.18 7.78
N PHE A 200 12.44 -19.54 8.35
CA PHE A 200 11.29 -18.98 7.63
C PHE A 200 11.19 -17.48 7.90
N ILE A 201 10.73 -16.74 6.88
CA ILE A 201 10.39 -15.33 7.00
C ILE A 201 8.95 -15.10 6.52
N PRO A 202 8.20 -14.15 7.11
CA PRO A 202 6.87 -13.81 6.61
C PRO A 202 6.97 -13.17 5.22
N ALA A 203 6.02 -13.44 4.33
CA ALA A 203 6.00 -12.95 2.96
C ALA A 203 5.48 -11.50 2.83
N THR A 204 6.11 -10.59 3.58
CA THR A 204 5.90 -9.13 3.45
C THR A 204 6.44 -8.62 2.11
N THR A 205 5.98 -7.45 1.66
CA THR A 205 6.42 -6.85 0.39
C THR A 205 7.95 -6.75 0.29
N ARG A 206 8.61 -6.36 1.40
CA ARG A 206 10.07 -6.26 1.51
C ARG A 206 10.74 -7.63 1.47
N ASN A 207 10.23 -8.60 2.23
CA ASN A 207 10.81 -9.93 2.34
C ASN A 207 10.70 -10.71 1.02
N LYS A 208 9.57 -10.61 0.32
CA LYS A 208 9.37 -11.19 -1.02
C LYS A 208 10.43 -10.69 -2.00
N LYS A 209 10.70 -9.37 -2.02
CA LYS A 209 11.73 -8.76 -2.87
C LYS A 209 13.13 -9.27 -2.52
N ILE A 210 13.51 -9.25 -1.24
CA ILE A 210 14.83 -9.72 -0.79
C ILE A 210 15.02 -11.19 -1.15
N PHE A 211 14.00 -12.03 -0.93
CA PHE A 211 14.03 -13.44 -1.27
C PHE A 211 14.23 -13.68 -2.78
N TYR A 212 13.50 -12.94 -3.62
CA TYR A 212 13.65 -13.03 -5.08
C TYR A 212 15.01 -12.55 -5.60
N ASP A 213 15.56 -11.49 -5.01
CA ASP A 213 16.88 -10.98 -5.38
C ASP A 213 18.00 -11.94 -4.93
N LYS A 214 17.84 -12.56 -3.75
CA LYS A 214 18.80 -13.53 -3.18
C LYS A 214 18.68 -14.94 -3.76
N SER A 215 17.58 -15.29 -4.42
CA SER A 215 17.44 -16.61 -5.04
C SER A 215 18.33 -16.79 -6.27
N ALA A 216 18.85 -15.71 -6.85
CA ALA A 216 19.71 -15.76 -8.03
C ALA A 216 21.07 -16.41 -7.72
N HIS A 217 21.33 -17.56 -8.34
CA HIS A 217 22.59 -18.30 -8.26
C HIS A 217 23.07 -18.68 -9.67
N ASP A 218 24.34 -19.07 -9.78
CA ASP A 218 24.94 -19.51 -11.04
C ASP A 218 24.46 -20.91 -11.45
N GLU A 219 24.09 -21.10 -12.72
CA GLU A 219 23.63 -22.39 -13.22
C GLU A 219 24.82 -23.29 -13.63
N THR A 220 25.15 -24.27 -12.79
CA THR A 220 26.32 -25.14 -12.98
C THR A 220 26.05 -26.59 -12.56
N GLU A 221 26.85 -27.52 -13.08
CA GLU A 221 26.91 -28.91 -12.60
C GLU A 221 25.59 -29.69 -12.72
N LYS A 222 25.45 -30.82 -12.02
CA LYS A 222 24.27 -31.72 -12.07
C LYS A 222 23.34 -31.46 -10.88
N ALA A 223 22.03 -31.64 -11.03
CA ALA A 223 21.07 -31.65 -9.94
C ALA A 223 21.23 -32.89 -9.02
N ASP A 224 21.41 -32.65 -7.71
CA ASP A 224 21.31 -33.64 -6.62
C ASP A 224 20.13 -33.26 -5.71
N LEU A 225 19.04 -34.07 -5.74
CA LEU A 225 17.78 -33.77 -5.04
C LEU A 225 17.75 -34.32 -3.60
N GLY A 226 18.49 -35.39 -3.30
CA GLY A 226 18.34 -36.13 -2.05
C GLY A 226 18.57 -35.26 -0.80
N PRO A 227 19.77 -34.68 -0.64
CA PRO A 227 20.11 -33.79 0.48
C PRO A 227 19.20 -32.55 0.62
N PRO A 228 18.93 -31.74 -0.44
CA PRO A 228 18.07 -30.56 -0.30
C PRO A 228 16.60 -30.89 0.00
N LEU A 229 16.08 -32.01 -0.53
CA LEU A 229 14.74 -32.48 -0.18
C LEU A 229 14.64 -32.84 1.30
N LYS A 230 15.64 -33.57 1.82
CA LYS A 230 15.71 -33.90 3.25
C LYS A 230 15.77 -32.65 4.12
N LEU A 231 16.64 -31.70 3.78
CA LEU A 231 16.73 -30.42 4.50
C LEU A 231 15.38 -29.68 4.51
N SER A 232 14.67 -29.65 3.39
CA SER A 232 13.38 -28.96 3.26
C SER A 232 12.29 -29.58 4.14
N ILE A 233 12.26 -30.91 4.19
CA ILE A 233 11.36 -31.66 5.08
C ILE A 233 11.71 -31.38 6.54
N ASP A 234 12.99 -31.42 6.91
CA ASP A 234 13.46 -31.13 8.26
C ASP A 234 13.16 -29.68 8.66
N MET A 235 13.26 -28.73 7.72
CA MET A 235 12.86 -27.34 7.94
C MET A 235 11.37 -27.23 8.28
N LEU A 236 10.48 -27.93 7.57
CA LEU A 236 9.02 -27.93 7.82
C LEU A 236 8.62 -28.71 9.09
N ARG A 237 9.44 -29.68 9.52
CA ARG A 237 9.22 -30.50 10.72
C ARG A 237 9.76 -29.88 12.00
N ASN A 238 10.93 -29.27 11.97
CA ASN A 238 11.61 -28.80 13.18
C ASN A 238 10.81 -27.70 13.90
N HIS A 239 10.30 -27.99 15.09
CA HIS A 239 9.50 -27.06 15.91
C HIS A 239 10.35 -26.21 16.89
N SER A 240 11.68 -26.29 16.83
CA SER A 240 12.56 -25.76 17.89
C SER A 240 12.82 -24.24 17.80
N THR A 241 12.26 -23.51 18.76
CA THR A 241 12.88 -22.41 19.54
C THR A 241 13.69 -21.35 18.77
N ALA A 242 13.03 -20.54 17.94
CA ALA A 242 13.58 -19.22 17.60
C ALA A 242 13.27 -18.23 18.74
N LEU A 243 14.17 -17.26 18.99
CA LEU A 243 14.02 -16.17 19.97
C LEU A 243 12.76 -15.30 19.75
N PHE A 244 12.16 -15.40 18.57
CA PHE A 244 10.82 -14.93 18.26
C PHE A 244 9.91 -16.16 18.18
N GLY A 245 9.03 -16.35 19.16
CA GLY A 245 8.08 -17.48 19.17
C GLY A 245 7.31 -17.56 17.85
N ASP A 246 7.21 -18.77 17.30
CA ASP A 246 6.33 -19.16 16.19
C ASP A 246 6.28 -18.23 14.98
N SER A 247 7.42 -18.06 14.27
CA SER A 247 7.41 -17.54 12.89
C SER A 247 6.92 -18.60 11.89
N ARG A 248 5.72 -19.12 12.11
CA ARG A 248 5.05 -20.10 11.25
C ARG A 248 3.57 -19.80 11.18
N SER A 249 2.96 -20.13 10.04
CA SER A 249 1.52 -20.01 9.87
C SER A 249 0.74 -21.03 10.70
N GLY A 250 1.34 -22.19 11.01
CA GLY A 250 0.71 -23.29 11.75
C GLY A 250 -0.37 -24.05 10.96
N ALA A 251 -0.54 -23.74 9.67
CA ALA A 251 -1.57 -24.31 8.81
C ALA A 251 -0.98 -25.22 7.71
N HIS A 252 -0.93 -24.79 6.44
CA HIS A 252 -0.46 -25.65 5.35
C HIS A 252 1.06 -25.72 5.27
N LYS A 253 1.63 -26.92 5.10
CA LYS A 253 3.08 -27.14 4.89
C LYS A 253 3.34 -27.61 3.46
N LEU A 254 4.06 -26.81 2.68
CA LEU A 254 4.23 -27.02 1.25
C LEU A 254 5.70 -27.03 0.84
N ILE A 255 6.04 -27.89 -0.11
CA ILE A 255 7.31 -27.83 -0.87
C ILE A 255 6.94 -27.58 -2.32
N ILE A 256 7.54 -26.57 -2.94
CA ILE A 256 7.39 -26.31 -4.39
C ILE A 256 8.73 -26.60 -5.04
N LEU A 257 8.79 -27.65 -5.87
CA LEU A 257 9.98 -28.10 -6.58
C LEU A 257 9.90 -27.65 -8.04
N MET A 258 10.85 -26.79 -8.46
CA MET A 258 10.98 -26.32 -9.83
C MET A 258 12.21 -26.94 -10.47
N SER A 259 12.03 -27.72 -11.54
CA SER A 259 13.13 -28.36 -12.26
C SER A 259 12.75 -28.66 -13.71
N ASP A 260 13.74 -28.79 -14.58
CA ASP A 260 13.59 -29.18 -15.99
C ASP A 260 13.85 -30.66 -16.25
N GLY A 261 14.39 -31.37 -15.26
CA GLY A 261 14.65 -32.81 -15.31
C GLY A 261 15.57 -33.24 -14.17
N ILE A 262 15.11 -34.17 -13.34
CA ILE A 262 15.91 -34.78 -12.27
C ILE A 262 15.98 -36.28 -12.51
N ASP A 263 17.19 -36.79 -12.75
CA ASP A 263 17.42 -38.22 -13.00
C ASP A 263 17.40 -39.07 -11.72
N GLU A 264 17.65 -38.45 -10.55
CA GLU A 264 17.79 -39.14 -9.28
C GLU A 264 16.45 -39.33 -8.54
N TRP A 265 16.23 -40.53 -8.01
CA TRP A 265 15.07 -40.89 -7.21
C TRP A 265 15.49 -41.20 -5.76
N PRO A 266 15.44 -40.23 -4.83
CA PRO A 266 15.88 -40.42 -3.46
C PRO A 266 14.83 -41.14 -2.61
N HIS A 267 14.59 -42.43 -2.89
CA HIS A 267 13.55 -43.25 -2.22
C HIS A 267 13.60 -43.16 -0.69
N SER A 268 14.81 -43.21 -0.11
CA SER A 268 15.00 -43.13 1.34
C SER A 268 14.52 -41.82 1.97
N VAL A 269 14.46 -40.72 1.20
CA VAL A 269 13.92 -39.43 1.64
C VAL A 269 12.43 -39.33 1.31
N ILE A 270 12.00 -39.84 0.16
CA ILE A 270 10.60 -39.84 -0.27
C ILE A 270 9.72 -40.58 0.73
N ASP A 271 10.16 -41.74 1.21
CA ASP A 271 9.44 -42.53 2.22
C ASP A 271 9.28 -41.77 3.54
N THR A 272 10.14 -40.79 3.81
CA THR A 272 10.02 -39.95 5.00
C THR A 272 8.98 -38.86 4.86
N ILE A 273 8.44 -38.52 3.68
CA ILE A 273 7.53 -37.37 3.51
C ILE A 273 6.22 -37.56 4.30
N ASN A 274 5.62 -38.75 4.24
CA ASN A 274 4.33 -39.05 4.85
C ASN A 274 4.45 -40.05 5.99
N GLN A 275 5.06 -39.63 7.10
CA GLN A 275 5.11 -40.45 8.30
C GLN A 275 3.77 -40.40 9.07
N PRO A 276 3.25 -41.55 9.53
CA PRO A 276 2.00 -41.59 10.27
C PRO A 276 2.16 -40.88 11.62
N GLY A 277 1.24 -39.95 11.92
CA GLY A 277 1.26 -39.15 13.15
C GLY A 277 1.91 -37.77 13.03
N GLU A 278 2.51 -37.45 11.88
CA GLU A 278 3.05 -36.12 11.61
C GLU A 278 2.15 -35.29 10.69
N ALA A 279 2.33 -33.96 10.70
CA ALA A 279 1.58 -33.07 9.83
C ALA A 279 1.92 -33.34 8.35
N GLN A 280 0.89 -33.48 7.51
CA GLN A 280 1.05 -33.76 6.08
C GLN A 280 1.81 -32.64 5.36
N ILE A 281 2.90 -33.01 4.68
CA ILE A 281 3.67 -32.11 3.80
C ILE A 281 3.26 -32.40 2.35
N ARG A 282 2.82 -31.37 1.62
CA ARG A 282 2.43 -31.49 0.20
C ARG A 282 3.58 -31.03 -0.70
N VAL A 283 3.96 -31.84 -1.69
CA VAL A 283 5.05 -31.55 -2.62
C VAL A 283 4.46 -31.26 -4.01
N TYR A 284 4.46 -29.99 -4.40
CA TYR A 284 4.05 -29.56 -5.72
C TYR A 284 5.25 -29.57 -6.66
N GLY A 285 5.16 -30.36 -7.73
CA GLY A 285 6.19 -30.43 -8.75
C GLY A 285 5.84 -29.54 -9.95
N MET A 286 6.76 -28.65 -10.32
CA MET A 286 6.61 -27.79 -11.49
C MET A 286 7.71 -28.13 -12.51
N ALA A 287 7.31 -28.72 -13.64
CA ALA A 287 8.19 -29.02 -14.76
C ALA A 287 8.46 -27.73 -15.55
N MET A 288 9.73 -27.34 -15.65
CA MET A 288 10.16 -26.07 -16.24
C MET A 288 10.87 -26.31 -17.56
N GLY A 289 10.50 -25.60 -18.63
CA GLY A 289 11.30 -25.50 -19.84
C GLY A 289 10.64 -26.05 -21.09
N PHE A 290 11.08 -25.55 -22.23
CA PHE A 290 10.44 -25.79 -23.52
C PHE A 290 10.52 -27.26 -23.95
N GLY A 291 9.36 -27.92 -24.05
CA GLY A 291 9.28 -29.30 -24.55
C GLY A 291 9.82 -30.35 -23.56
N THR A 292 9.89 -30.01 -22.28
CA THR A 292 10.25 -30.96 -21.20
C THR A 292 9.16 -32.01 -21.00
N GLY A 293 7.89 -31.60 -21.15
CA GLY A 293 6.74 -32.47 -20.92
C GLY A 293 6.59 -32.88 -19.45
N HIS A 294 5.81 -33.92 -19.22
CA HIS A 294 5.53 -34.42 -17.88
C HIS A 294 6.73 -35.19 -17.30
N LEU A 295 7.18 -34.79 -16.11
CA LEU A 295 8.32 -35.41 -15.41
C LEU A 295 7.82 -36.49 -14.42
N PRO A 296 8.13 -37.79 -14.62
CA PRO A 296 7.59 -38.87 -13.81
C PRO A 296 7.92 -38.78 -12.32
N LEU A 297 9.11 -38.26 -11.97
CA LEU A 297 9.51 -38.07 -10.57
C LEU A 297 8.61 -37.03 -9.88
N LEU A 298 8.34 -35.91 -10.54
CA LEU A 298 7.49 -34.85 -9.98
C LEU A 298 6.06 -35.35 -9.77
N GLU A 299 5.54 -36.14 -10.72
CA GLU A 299 4.22 -36.76 -10.61
C GLU A 299 4.16 -37.78 -9.47
N HIS A 300 5.23 -38.55 -9.29
CA HIS A 300 5.34 -39.50 -8.19
C HIS A 300 5.34 -38.80 -6.81
N LEU A 301 6.14 -37.74 -6.66
CA LEU A 301 6.19 -36.93 -5.43
C LEU A 301 4.85 -36.28 -5.11
N ALA A 302 4.17 -35.72 -6.13
CA ALA A 302 2.85 -35.13 -5.97
C ALA A 302 1.81 -36.18 -5.58
N CYS A 303 1.83 -37.35 -6.23
CA CYS A 303 0.90 -38.45 -5.93
C CYS A 303 1.05 -38.96 -4.50
N ILE A 304 2.29 -39.15 -4.02
CA ILE A 304 2.54 -39.60 -2.65
C ILE A 304 2.02 -38.56 -1.66
N SER A 305 2.34 -37.29 -1.87
CA SER A 305 2.03 -36.21 -0.93
C SER A 305 0.60 -35.66 -1.01
N ASN A 306 -0.26 -36.22 -1.88
CA ASN A 306 -1.61 -35.70 -2.20
C ASN A 306 -1.56 -34.23 -2.64
N ALA A 307 -0.75 -33.98 -3.67
CA ALA A 307 -0.56 -32.69 -4.31
C ALA A 307 -0.72 -32.83 -5.84
N THR A 308 -0.50 -31.74 -6.58
CA THR A 308 -0.61 -31.70 -8.04
C THR A 308 0.71 -31.28 -8.70
N THR A 309 0.85 -31.59 -9.99
CA THR A 309 1.95 -31.12 -10.83
C THR A 309 1.48 -30.09 -11.85
N SER A 310 2.39 -29.26 -12.32
CA SER A 310 2.13 -28.27 -13.38
C SER A 310 3.29 -28.23 -14.39
N LEU A 311 2.95 -28.02 -15.66
CA LEU A 311 3.92 -27.89 -16.75
C LEU A 311 4.03 -26.42 -17.18
N VAL A 312 5.24 -25.88 -17.19
CA VAL A 312 5.54 -24.49 -17.61
C VAL A 312 6.48 -24.52 -18.80
N ASP A 313 5.89 -24.60 -19.98
CA ASP A 313 6.61 -24.68 -21.26
C ASP A 313 6.86 -23.32 -21.90
N SER A 314 6.04 -22.30 -21.60
CA SER A 314 6.11 -20.98 -22.23
C SER A 314 5.88 -19.84 -21.24
N VAL A 315 6.23 -18.61 -21.65
CA VAL A 315 5.99 -17.39 -20.86
C VAL A 315 4.50 -17.14 -20.63
N ALA A 316 3.63 -17.56 -21.56
CA ALA A 316 2.18 -17.43 -21.43
C ALA A 316 1.62 -18.35 -20.33
N ASP A 317 2.22 -19.53 -20.13
CA ASP A 317 1.79 -20.49 -19.12
C ASP A 317 2.16 -20.05 -17.71
N VAL A 318 3.24 -19.26 -17.55
CA VAL A 318 3.79 -18.86 -16.26
C VAL A 318 2.71 -18.30 -15.32
N LYS A 319 1.91 -17.35 -15.81
CA LYS A 319 0.88 -16.70 -15.00
C LYS A 319 -0.15 -17.73 -14.52
N LEU A 320 -0.74 -18.52 -15.43
CA LEU A 320 -1.76 -19.51 -15.07
C LEU A 320 -1.22 -20.61 -14.15
N GLN A 321 -0.04 -21.16 -14.47
CA GLN A 321 0.52 -22.31 -13.77
C GLN A 321 1.11 -21.96 -12.41
N SER A 322 1.56 -20.72 -12.20
CA SER A 322 2.01 -20.23 -10.89
C SER A 322 0.94 -20.40 -9.79
N ARG A 323 -0.35 -20.46 -10.16
CA ARG A 323 -1.47 -20.63 -9.23
C ARG A 323 -2.00 -22.06 -9.11
N SER A 324 -1.44 -23.02 -9.85
CA SER A 324 -1.97 -24.40 -9.88
C SER A 324 -2.10 -25.00 -8.47
N TYR A 325 -1.13 -24.70 -7.59
CA TYR A 325 -1.16 -25.16 -6.19
C TYR A 325 -2.34 -24.57 -5.38
N LEU A 326 -2.74 -23.31 -5.65
CA LEU A 326 -3.87 -22.67 -4.97
C LEU A 326 -5.20 -23.30 -5.40
N ASN A 327 -5.37 -23.67 -6.67
CA ASN A 327 -6.58 -24.34 -7.15
C ASN A 327 -6.82 -25.68 -6.41
N HIS A 328 -5.74 -26.41 -6.09
CA HIS A 328 -5.83 -27.62 -5.29
C HIS A 328 -6.20 -27.31 -3.83
N LEU A 329 -5.52 -26.34 -3.22
CA LEU A 329 -5.80 -25.93 -1.83
C LEU A 329 -7.21 -25.36 -1.65
N SER A 330 -7.72 -24.66 -2.65
CA SER A 330 -9.07 -24.09 -2.62
C SER A 330 -10.16 -25.15 -2.64
N SER A 331 -9.93 -26.24 -3.37
CA SER A 331 -10.82 -27.40 -3.36
C SER A 331 -10.83 -28.11 -2.01
N VAL A 332 -9.66 -28.21 -1.36
CA VAL A 332 -9.55 -28.72 0.01
C VAL A 332 -10.23 -27.78 1.00
N HIS A 333 -10.10 -26.47 0.83
CA HIS A 333 -10.76 -25.49 1.70
C HIS A 333 -12.28 -25.48 1.53
N ALA A 334 -12.78 -25.57 0.29
CA ALA A 334 -14.21 -25.65 0.01
C ALA A 334 -14.87 -26.86 0.68
N LEU A 335 -14.18 -28.00 0.71
CA LEU A 335 -14.63 -29.21 1.42
C LEU A 335 -14.84 -28.96 2.91
N THR A 336 -14.00 -28.17 3.57
CA THR A 336 -14.16 -27.89 5.01
C THR A 336 -15.28 -26.91 5.31
N LEU A 337 -15.67 -26.09 4.32
CA LEU A 337 -16.71 -25.07 4.46
C LEU A 337 -18.11 -25.54 4.06
N GLN A 338 -18.21 -26.72 3.46
CA GLN A 338 -19.45 -27.24 2.91
C GLN A 338 -20.57 -27.40 3.95
N ASP A 339 -20.24 -27.95 5.12
CA ASP A 339 -21.20 -28.18 6.21
C ASP A 339 -21.32 -26.97 7.16
N VAL A 340 -20.55 -25.90 6.90
CA VAL A 340 -20.54 -24.70 7.73
C VAL A 340 -21.54 -23.68 7.17
N PRO A 341 -22.53 -23.24 7.97
CA PRO A 341 -23.49 -22.24 7.53
C PRO A 341 -22.79 -20.89 7.34
N ILE A 342 -23.23 -20.10 6.35
CA ILE A 342 -22.56 -18.86 5.91
C ILE A 342 -22.35 -17.85 7.04
N GLU A 343 -23.24 -17.82 8.04
CA GLU A 343 -23.14 -16.94 9.22
C GLU A 343 -21.94 -17.27 10.11
N LYS A 344 -21.57 -18.55 10.15
CA LYS A 344 -20.45 -19.08 10.94
C LYS A 344 -19.18 -19.23 10.12
N ARG A 345 -19.27 -19.09 8.80
CA ARG A 345 -18.08 -19.09 7.95
C ARG A 345 -17.24 -17.87 8.27
N PRO A 346 -15.91 -18.02 8.28
CA PRO A 346 -15.04 -16.89 8.50
C PRO A 346 -15.24 -15.92 7.32
N ILE A 347 -15.80 -14.73 7.60
CA ILE A 347 -15.51 -13.56 6.76
C ILE A 347 -14.01 -13.35 6.87
N SER A 348 -13.36 -12.84 5.81
CA SER A 348 -11.93 -12.61 5.79
C SER A 348 -11.40 -11.74 6.95
N TRP A 349 -12.23 -11.22 7.87
CA TRP A 349 -11.85 -10.53 9.11
C TRP A 349 -12.39 -11.19 10.42
N ILE A 350 -13.34 -12.14 10.38
CA ILE A 350 -14.11 -12.63 11.56
C ILE A 350 -13.54 -13.90 12.22
N MET A 351 -12.37 -14.37 11.81
CA MET A 351 -11.64 -15.35 12.61
C MET A 351 -10.27 -14.79 12.97
N VAL A 352 -10.04 -14.71 14.28
CA VAL A 352 -8.81 -14.29 14.97
C VAL A 352 -7.53 -14.96 14.42
N PHE A 353 -7.63 -15.93 13.50
CA PHE A 353 -6.52 -16.76 13.07
C PHE A 353 -6.31 -16.99 11.56
N ILE A 354 -7.18 -16.63 10.60
CA ILE A 354 -7.03 -17.25 9.26
C ILE A 354 -7.01 -16.31 8.05
N PHE A 355 -7.72 -15.19 8.02
CA PHE A 355 -7.80 -14.38 6.79
C PHE A 355 -7.63 -12.90 7.13
N ARG A 356 -6.84 -12.16 6.33
CA ARG A 356 -6.62 -10.71 6.46
C ARG A 356 -6.30 -10.10 5.12
N THR A 357 -7.16 -9.22 4.63
CA THR A 357 -6.83 -8.40 3.46
C THR A 357 -5.96 -7.24 3.87
N ASN A 358 -4.75 -7.18 3.33
CA ASN A 358 -3.90 -6.00 3.44
C ASN A 358 -4.60 -4.79 2.82
N LEU A 359 -4.21 -3.61 3.29
CA LEU A 359 -4.54 -2.37 2.63
C LEU A 359 -3.95 -2.35 1.21
N TYR A 360 -4.77 -2.02 0.22
CA TYR A 360 -4.33 -1.85 -1.16
C TYR A 360 -5.08 -0.68 -1.82
N MET A 361 -4.61 -0.23 -2.99
CA MET A 361 -5.31 0.81 -3.76
C MET A 361 -6.40 0.18 -4.61
N ASP A 362 -7.57 0.78 -4.72
CA ASP A 362 -8.58 0.31 -5.66
C ASP A 362 -8.11 0.47 -7.13
N ASN A 363 -8.47 -0.49 -7.99
CA ASN A 363 -8.10 -0.53 -9.41
C ASN A 363 -8.77 0.60 -10.21
N GLN A 364 -9.89 1.12 -9.70
CA GLN A 364 -10.67 2.18 -10.34
C GLN A 364 -10.50 3.53 -9.62
N ALA A 365 -9.31 3.76 -9.05
CA ALA A 365 -8.89 5.03 -8.46
C ALA A 365 -9.76 5.58 -7.31
N ALA A 366 -10.58 4.74 -6.67
CA ALA A 366 -11.35 5.15 -5.48
C ALA A 366 -10.47 5.32 -4.21
N GLY A 367 -9.16 5.07 -4.33
CA GLY A 367 -8.17 5.30 -3.28
C GLY A 367 -7.87 4.04 -2.43
N PRO A 368 -7.31 4.21 -1.23
CA PRO A 368 -6.94 3.11 -0.34
C PRO A 368 -8.18 2.41 0.24
N VAL A 369 -8.26 1.09 0.02
CA VAL A 369 -9.38 0.25 0.45
C VAL A 369 -8.91 -1.01 1.18
N ILE A 370 -9.77 -1.50 2.08
CA ILE A 370 -9.67 -2.84 2.62
C ILE A 370 -10.93 -3.60 2.22
N THR A 371 -10.78 -4.81 1.68
CA THR A 371 -11.91 -5.60 1.19
C THR A 371 -12.30 -6.70 2.16
N LEU A 372 -13.55 -6.71 2.56
CA LEU A 372 -14.18 -7.83 3.26
C LEU A 372 -14.56 -8.89 2.23
N SER A 373 -14.03 -10.11 2.35
CA SER A 373 -14.26 -11.17 1.38
C SER A 373 -14.71 -12.48 2.03
N THR A 374 -15.46 -13.29 1.28
CA THR A 374 -15.98 -14.58 1.74
C THR A 374 -16.11 -15.55 0.57
N PRO A 375 -15.85 -16.86 0.76
CA PRO A 375 -15.88 -17.83 -0.32
C PRO A 375 -17.32 -18.21 -0.69
N VAL A 376 -17.56 -18.41 -1.98
CA VAL A 376 -18.80 -18.95 -2.53
C VAL A 376 -18.55 -20.41 -2.90
N VAL A 377 -19.23 -21.34 -2.24
CA VAL A 377 -18.99 -22.78 -2.37
C VAL A 377 -20.10 -23.43 -3.21
N ALA A 378 -19.69 -24.25 -4.18
CA ALA A 378 -20.62 -25.01 -5.01
C ALA A 378 -21.11 -26.29 -4.30
N PRO A 379 -22.35 -26.75 -4.56
CA PRO A 379 -22.91 -27.96 -3.96
C PRO A 379 -22.22 -29.25 -4.47
N LEU A 380 -22.13 -30.26 -3.58
CA LEU A 380 -21.49 -31.58 -3.85
C LEU A 380 -22.13 -32.39 -4.98
N SER A 381 -23.41 -32.16 -5.24
CA SER A 381 -24.21 -32.93 -6.20
C SER A 381 -24.03 -32.48 -7.65
N ASP A 382 -23.26 -31.42 -7.89
CA ASP A 382 -23.13 -30.82 -9.21
C ASP A 382 -21.83 -31.27 -9.90
N GLY A 383 -21.98 -32.15 -10.90
CA GLY A 383 -20.87 -32.68 -11.70
C GLY A 383 -20.13 -31.62 -12.52
N ASN A 384 -20.73 -30.43 -12.71
CA ASN A 384 -20.10 -29.32 -13.43
C ASN A 384 -18.99 -28.63 -12.63
N TRP A 385 -18.91 -28.87 -11.32
CA TRP A 385 -17.91 -28.29 -10.41
C TRP A 385 -16.88 -29.33 -9.90
N ASN A 386 -16.79 -30.49 -10.56
CA ASN A 386 -15.91 -31.60 -10.15
C ASN A 386 -14.43 -31.22 -9.98
N ASN A 387 -13.95 -30.23 -10.75
CA ASN A 387 -12.54 -29.81 -10.73
C ASN A 387 -12.26 -28.60 -9.82
N SER A 388 -13.28 -27.86 -9.39
CA SER A 388 -13.15 -26.66 -8.57
C SER A 388 -14.40 -26.47 -7.71
N ARG A 389 -14.33 -26.84 -6.43
CA ARG A 389 -15.49 -26.81 -5.52
C ARG A 389 -15.82 -25.41 -4.98
N MET A 390 -14.88 -24.48 -5.07
CA MET A 390 -15.12 -23.06 -4.81
C MET A 390 -15.51 -22.40 -6.14
N ALA A 391 -16.70 -21.80 -6.21
CA ALA A 391 -17.19 -21.14 -7.42
C ALA A 391 -16.56 -19.76 -7.62
N GLY A 392 -16.26 -19.07 -6.51
CA GLY A 392 -15.66 -17.75 -6.52
C GLY A 392 -15.58 -17.14 -5.13
N VAL A 393 -15.32 -15.84 -5.09
CA VAL A 393 -15.19 -15.05 -3.86
C VAL A 393 -16.06 -13.80 -3.98
N ALA A 394 -16.93 -13.58 -2.99
CA ALA A 394 -17.68 -12.35 -2.84
C ALA A 394 -16.88 -11.35 -2.01
N GLY A 395 -16.90 -10.07 -2.38
CA GLY A 395 -16.14 -8.99 -1.77
C GLY A 395 -16.98 -7.72 -1.58
N VAL A 396 -16.65 -6.96 -0.54
CA VAL A 396 -17.17 -5.61 -0.29
C VAL A 396 -16.01 -4.73 0.17
N ASP A 397 -15.81 -3.58 -0.47
CA ASP A 397 -14.75 -2.65 -0.09
C ASP A 397 -15.17 -1.77 1.08
N VAL A 398 -14.20 -1.39 1.90
CA VAL A 398 -14.30 -0.37 2.94
C VAL A 398 -13.18 0.64 2.70
N HIS A 399 -13.53 1.91 2.52
CA HIS A 399 -12.53 2.95 2.34
C HIS A 399 -11.81 3.25 3.65
N ILE A 400 -10.49 3.45 3.58
CA ILE A 400 -9.72 3.91 4.76
C ILE A 400 -10.26 5.24 5.28
N LYS A 401 -10.79 6.09 4.41
CA LYS A 401 -11.39 7.37 4.80
C LYS A 401 -12.44 7.18 5.91
N GLU A 402 -13.35 6.23 5.77
CA GLU A 402 -14.40 5.93 6.74
C GLU A 402 -13.81 5.51 8.09
N LEU A 403 -12.77 4.66 8.08
CA LEU A 403 -12.08 4.26 9.31
C LEU A 403 -11.37 5.45 9.99
N THR A 404 -10.81 6.36 9.19
CA THR A 404 -10.07 7.51 9.73
C THR A 404 -10.96 8.62 10.27
N GLU A 405 -12.21 8.73 9.82
CA GLU A 405 -13.19 9.69 10.34
C GLU A 405 -13.56 9.43 11.81
N HIS A 406 -13.39 8.17 12.27
CA HIS A 406 -13.61 7.81 13.67
C HIS A 406 -12.38 8.02 14.56
N LEU A 407 -11.23 8.38 14.00
CA LEU A 407 -10.02 8.63 14.77
C LEU A 407 -10.03 10.06 15.32
N PRO A 408 -9.51 10.29 16.55
CA PRO A 408 -9.46 11.64 17.10
C PRO A 408 -8.59 12.56 16.23
N HIS A 409 -9.18 13.65 15.74
CA HIS A 409 -8.49 14.70 14.99
C HIS A 409 -7.99 15.85 15.89
N THR A 410 -8.21 15.74 17.20
CA THR A 410 -7.79 16.74 18.18
C THR A 410 -6.29 16.91 18.22
N ASP A 411 -5.90 18.16 18.43
CA ASP A 411 -4.51 18.53 18.38
C ASP A 411 -3.68 17.93 19.54
N GLY A 412 -2.52 17.35 19.22
CA GLY A 412 -1.63 16.70 20.20
C GLY A 412 -1.86 15.21 20.41
N LEU A 413 -2.94 14.64 19.85
CA LEU A 413 -3.12 13.19 19.78
C LEU A 413 -2.67 12.69 18.40
N ARG A 414 -1.85 11.65 18.38
CA ARG A 414 -1.53 10.90 17.15
C ARG A 414 -2.22 9.55 17.22
N ALA A 415 -3.20 9.31 16.35
CA ALA A 415 -3.89 8.04 16.25
C ALA A 415 -3.49 7.31 14.97
N PHE A 416 -3.31 6.00 15.08
CA PHE A 416 -2.98 5.12 13.96
C PHE A 416 -3.58 3.74 14.18
N ILE A 417 -3.74 2.98 13.09
CA ILE A 417 -4.36 1.66 13.09
C ILE A 417 -3.31 0.64 12.71
N VAL A 418 -3.17 -0.39 13.55
CA VAL A 418 -2.22 -1.49 13.35
C VAL A 418 -2.98 -2.80 13.34
N ASP A 419 -2.61 -3.70 12.44
CA ASP A 419 -3.06 -5.08 12.45
C ASP A 419 -2.32 -5.88 13.55
N ASN A 420 -2.84 -7.02 14.00
CA ASN A 420 -2.23 -7.78 15.08
C ASN A 420 -0.84 -8.39 14.72
N ASN A 421 -0.43 -8.35 13.44
CA ASN A 421 0.92 -8.71 12.99
C ASN A 421 1.95 -7.57 13.21
N GLY A 422 1.51 -6.40 13.68
CA GLY A 422 2.34 -5.21 13.76
C GLY A 422 2.47 -4.46 12.44
N ILE A 423 1.67 -4.82 11.42
CA ILE A 423 1.62 -4.12 10.13
C ILE A 423 0.69 -2.92 10.26
N VAL A 424 1.17 -1.75 9.83
CA VAL A 424 0.43 -0.50 9.93
C VAL A 424 -0.57 -0.38 8.78
N VAL A 425 -1.84 -0.25 9.12
CA VAL A 425 -2.93 -0.01 8.17
C VAL A 425 -3.03 1.48 7.86
N TYR A 426 -3.13 2.31 8.90
CA TYR A 426 -3.19 3.76 8.74
C TYR A 426 -2.23 4.44 9.70
N HIS A 427 -1.46 5.40 9.21
CA HIS A 427 -0.58 6.27 10.01
C HIS A 427 -0.34 7.58 9.25
N LYS A 428 -0.19 8.71 9.96
CA LYS A 428 -0.01 10.04 9.34
C LYS A 428 1.19 10.10 8.39
N ASP A 429 2.28 9.44 8.77
CA ASP A 429 3.52 9.39 7.97
C ASP A 429 3.51 8.27 6.90
N HIS A 430 2.44 7.46 6.84
CA HIS A 430 2.31 6.44 5.81
C HIS A 430 2.05 7.10 4.46
N ARG A 431 3.03 7.01 3.56
CA ARG A 431 2.92 7.53 2.19
C ARG A 431 2.18 6.54 1.31
N MET A 432 0.92 6.82 1.04
CA MET A 432 0.13 6.04 0.10
C MET A 432 0.33 6.58 -1.34
N PRO A 433 0.47 5.70 -2.36
CA PRO A 433 0.49 6.13 -3.76
C PRO A 433 -0.86 6.72 -4.17
N LYS A 434 -0.92 7.44 -5.30
CA LYS A 434 -2.18 8.06 -5.77
C LYS A 434 -3.19 7.04 -6.30
N THR A 435 -2.72 6.07 -7.06
CA THR A 435 -3.55 5.07 -7.74
C THR A 435 -2.91 3.70 -7.64
N GLU A 436 -3.71 2.68 -7.91
CA GLU A 436 -3.22 1.35 -8.14
C GLU A 436 -2.25 1.31 -9.35
N VAL A 437 -1.14 0.59 -9.19
CA VAL A 437 -0.16 0.33 -10.25
C VAL A 437 -0.39 -1.05 -10.88
N HIS A 438 -1.13 -1.91 -10.20
CA HIS A 438 -1.59 -3.21 -10.72
C HIS A 438 -2.63 -3.00 -11.81
N ALA A 439 -2.76 -3.96 -12.72
CA ALA A 439 -3.73 -3.99 -13.83
C ALA A 439 -3.40 -3.20 -15.11
N VAL A 440 -2.32 -2.41 -15.19
CA VAL A 440 -2.00 -1.67 -16.43
C VAL A 440 -0.65 -2.08 -17.03
N ARG A 441 -0.64 -2.92 -18.06
CA ARG A 441 0.57 -3.07 -18.89
C ARG A 441 0.71 -1.82 -19.75
N ARG A 442 1.48 -0.84 -19.28
CA ARG A 442 2.10 0.11 -20.22
C ARG A 442 2.96 -0.75 -21.13
N SER A 443 2.87 -0.56 -22.45
CA SER A 443 3.99 -0.94 -23.31
C SER A 443 5.22 -0.32 -22.65
N ALA A 444 6.04 -1.13 -21.96
CA ALA A 444 7.22 -0.62 -21.32
C ALA A 444 8.01 -0.02 -22.47
N CYS A 445 8.03 1.32 -22.56
CA CYS A 445 9.01 2.02 -23.35
C CYS A 445 10.33 1.68 -22.66
N TYR A 446 10.86 0.54 -23.09
CA TYR A 446 12.20 0.10 -22.88
C TYR A 446 13.06 1.30 -23.24
N ASP A 447 13.81 1.87 -22.30
CA ASP A 447 14.74 2.93 -22.65
C ASP A 447 15.86 2.28 -23.50
N PRO A 448 15.91 2.52 -24.82
CA PRO A 448 16.92 1.89 -25.67
C PRO A 448 18.32 2.42 -25.38
N SER A 449 18.47 3.47 -24.55
CA SER A 449 19.76 3.98 -24.11
C SER A 449 20.58 2.95 -23.32
N HIS A 450 19.92 2.02 -22.63
CA HIS A 450 20.57 0.97 -21.84
C HIS A 450 21.14 -0.20 -22.68
N ILE A 451 20.69 -0.39 -23.93
CA ILE A 451 21.21 -1.43 -24.85
C ILE A 451 22.44 -0.96 -25.65
N LYS A 452 22.84 0.32 -25.56
CA LYS A 452 23.93 0.86 -26.40
C LYS A 452 25.34 0.25 -26.19
N LYS A 453 25.51 -0.79 -25.36
CA LYS A 453 26.77 -1.54 -25.27
C LYS A 453 26.70 -2.89 -25.99
N LYS A 454 27.10 -2.83 -27.27
CA LYS A 454 27.75 -3.87 -28.09
C LYS A 454 26.92 -5.11 -28.45
N SER A 455 26.13 -5.01 -29.51
CA SER A 455 25.68 -6.17 -30.29
C SER A 455 26.86 -6.77 -31.09
N GLY A 456 27.58 -7.71 -30.50
CA GLY A 456 28.43 -8.67 -31.20
C GLY A 456 27.79 -10.06 -31.18
N HIS A 457 27.90 -10.82 -32.28
CA HIS A 457 27.41 -12.19 -32.37
C HIS A 457 27.99 -13.04 -31.23
N GLY A 458 27.11 -13.53 -30.34
CA GLY A 458 27.47 -14.39 -29.21
C GLY A 458 27.20 -13.82 -27.81
N MET A 459 26.73 -12.58 -27.67
CA MET A 459 26.39 -12.06 -26.34
C MET A 459 25.02 -12.56 -25.86
N ARG A 460 25.03 -13.27 -24.72
CA ARG A 460 23.87 -13.55 -23.88
C ARG A 460 22.98 -12.30 -23.81
N VAL A 461 21.68 -12.44 -24.08
CA VAL A 461 20.70 -11.41 -23.71
C VAL A 461 20.76 -11.30 -22.19
N GLN A 462 21.51 -10.33 -21.68
CA GLN A 462 21.44 -9.97 -20.28
C GLN A 462 20.11 -9.25 -20.10
N TYR A 463 19.14 -9.95 -19.52
CA TYR A 463 17.96 -9.29 -18.97
C TYR A 463 18.45 -8.27 -17.94
N GLY A 464 18.18 -6.98 -18.20
CA GLY A 464 18.58 -5.90 -17.28
C GLY A 464 17.90 -6.03 -15.92
N HIS A 465 18.35 -5.22 -14.96
CA HIS A 465 17.60 -5.05 -13.70
C HIS A 465 16.17 -4.65 -14.01
N SER A 466 15.21 -5.41 -13.48
CA SER A 466 13.80 -5.06 -13.61
C SER A 466 13.53 -3.80 -12.79
N ASP A 467 12.97 -2.78 -13.44
CA ASP A 467 12.51 -1.55 -12.79
C ASP A 467 11.48 -1.91 -11.70
N GLU A 468 11.45 -1.16 -10.61
CA GLU A 468 10.45 -1.31 -9.54
C GLU A 468 9.02 -1.29 -10.09
N ARG A 469 8.80 -0.57 -11.19
CA ARG A 469 7.53 -0.57 -11.94
C ARG A 469 7.15 -1.97 -12.43
N VAL A 470 8.10 -2.77 -12.94
CA VAL A 470 7.83 -4.14 -13.43
C VAL A 470 7.46 -5.06 -12.27
N TYR A 471 8.14 -4.95 -11.14
CA TYR A 471 7.80 -5.72 -9.94
C TYR A 471 6.42 -5.36 -9.37
N ARG A 472 6.01 -4.09 -9.48
CA ARG A 472 4.63 -3.68 -9.21
C ARG A 472 3.69 -4.31 -10.23
N LEU A 473 3.93 -4.18 -11.54
CA LEU A 473 3.04 -4.76 -12.57
C LEU A 473 2.79 -6.26 -12.44
N VAL A 474 3.78 -7.03 -12.00
CA VAL A 474 3.67 -8.49 -11.80
C VAL A 474 3.06 -8.86 -10.44
N GLY A 475 2.80 -7.88 -9.57
CA GLY A 475 2.22 -8.08 -8.25
C GLY A 475 3.22 -8.47 -7.15
N LEU A 476 4.53 -8.52 -7.44
CA LEU A 476 5.54 -8.82 -6.41
C LEU A 476 5.57 -7.73 -5.34
N LEU A 477 5.50 -6.47 -5.78
CA LEU A 477 5.36 -5.31 -4.92
C LEU A 477 3.90 -4.91 -4.82
N ASP A 478 3.33 -4.99 -3.62
CA ASP A 478 1.95 -4.59 -3.35
C ASP A 478 1.74 -3.09 -3.68
N SER A 479 0.52 -2.70 -4.08
CA SER A 479 0.19 -1.30 -4.39
C SER A 479 0.53 -0.41 -3.20
N ILE A 480 0.15 -0.84 -1.99
CA ILE A 480 0.56 -0.23 -0.73
C ILE A 480 1.49 -1.23 -0.05
N PRO A 481 2.76 -0.87 0.19
CA PRO A 481 3.70 -1.80 0.80
C PRO A 481 3.28 -2.11 2.23
N THR A 482 3.51 -3.35 2.67
CA THR A 482 3.31 -3.73 4.07
C THR A 482 4.44 -3.15 4.91
N ILE A 483 4.13 -2.14 5.74
CA ILE A 483 5.10 -1.46 6.61
C ILE A 483 4.89 -1.95 8.05
N ASP A 484 5.97 -2.38 8.71
CA ASP A 484 5.92 -2.74 10.14
C ASP A 484 5.93 -1.46 10.99
N LEU A 485 5.30 -1.51 12.16
CA LEU A 485 5.28 -0.44 13.16
C LEU A 485 6.69 0.10 13.47
N TYR A 486 7.72 -0.75 13.48
CA TYR A 486 9.09 -0.33 13.73
C TYR A 486 9.68 0.61 12.67
N ASP A 487 9.22 0.50 11.42
CA ASP A 487 9.72 1.34 10.32
C ASP A 487 9.16 2.77 10.40
N LEU A 488 7.99 2.97 11.03
CA LEU A 488 7.35 4.29 11.15
C LEU A 488 7.63 4.99 12.48
N GLU A 489 7.48 4.28 13.62
CA GLU A 489 7.65 4.88 14.96
C GLU A 489 9.05 4.67 15.56
N SER A 490 10.00 4.15 14.77
CA SER A 490 11.37 3.75 15.14
C SER A 490 11.45 2.58 16.13
N ASN A 491 12.57 1.86 16.12
CA ASN A 491 12.79 0.68 16.97
C ASN A 491 13.21 1.06 18.40
N SER A 492 12.30 1.70 19.13
CA SER A 492 12.46 2.07 20.54
C SER A 492 11.88 1.01 21.48
N THR A 493 12.33 1.00 22.75
CA THR A 493 11.85 0.09 23.81
C THR A 493 10.34 0.20 24.03
N ILE A 494 9.79 1.41 24.03
CA ILE A 494 8.35 1.67 24.14
C ILE A 494 7.56 1.07 22.97
N VAL A 495 8.06 1.21 21.74
CA VAL A 495 7.42 0.64 20.53
C VAL A 495 7.51 -0.89 20.53
N GLN A 496 8.61 -1.48 21.00
CA GLN A 496 8.73 -2.93 21.16
C GLN A 496 7.70 -3.48 22.16
N LYS A 497 7.48 -2.79 23.29
CA LYS A 497 6.45 -3.16 24.27
C LYS A 497 5.04 -3.02 23.68
N LEU A 498 4.78 -1.93 22.97
CA LEU A 498 3.52 -1.71 22.25
C LEU A 498 3.25 -2.82 21.25
N ARG A 499 4.22 -3.14 20.38
CA ARG A 499 4.08 -4.20 19.38
C ARG A 499 3.83 -5.55 20.04
N ARG A 500 4.52 -5.86 21.14
CA ARG A 500 4.27 -7.08 21.92
C ARG A 500 2.86 -7.11 22.49
N ALA A 501 2.39 -6.01 23.08
CA ALA A 501 1.04 -5.89 23.63
C ALA A 501 -0.04 -6.10 22.55
N ILE A 502 0.15 -5.52 21.36
CA ILE A 502 -0.74 -5.73 20.21
C ILE A 502 -0.78 -7.22 19.81
N MET A 503 0.38 -7.85 19.65
CA MET A 503 0.48 -9.25 19.21
C MET A 503 -0.09 -10.24 20.23
N THR A 504 0.06 -9.97 21.53
CA THR A 504 -0.46 -10.84 22.59
C THR A 504 -1.91 -10.53 22.97
N GLY A 505 -2.57 -9.58 22.29
CA GLY A 505 -3.94 -9.15 22.62
C GLY A 505 -4.06 -8.45 23.98
N GLY A 506 -2.99 -7.85 24.47
CA GLY A 506 -2.94 -7.12 25.76
C GLY A 506 -3.43 -5.67 25.69
N CYS A 507 -4.12 -5.28 24.61
CA CYS A 507 -4.60 -3.92 24.39
C CYS A 507 -6.06 -3.76 24.87
N ASP A 508 -6.21 -3.23 26.08
CA ASP A 508 -7.49 -3.07 26.81
C ASP A 508 -8.02 -1.63 26.84
N GLY A 509 -7.33 -0.70 26.20
CA GLY A 509 -7.68 0.73 26.14
C GLY A 509 -7.40 1.53 27.40
N THR A 510 -6.99 0.90 28.50
CA THR A 510 -6.70 1.58 29.77
C THR A 510 -5.21 1.58 30.13
N THR A 511 -4.51 0.54 29.69
CA THR A 511 -3.10 0.36 29.99
C THR A 511 -2.26 1.38 29.24
N LYS A 512 -1.51 2.19 29.99
CA LYS A 512 -0.56 3.16 29.44
C LYS A 512 0.81 2.52 29.29
N ILE A 513 1.35 2.54 28.08
CA ILE A 513 2.67 2.00 27.77
C ILE A 513 3.66 3.16 27.75
N TYR A 514 4.55 3.19 28.74
CA TYR A 514 5.57 4.22 28.92
C TYR A 514 6.92 3.77 28.37
N ASP A 515 7.76 4.74 28.05
CA ASP A 515 9.18 4.53 27.83
C ASP A 515 9.88 4.28 29.18
N ASP A 516 10.88 3.40 29.17
CA ASP A 516 11.70 3.11 30.35
C ASP A 516 12.67 4.26 30.67
N THR A 517 12.84 5.21 29.74
CA THR A 517 13.64 6.40 29.98
C THR A 517 12.79 7.51 30.61
N GLU A 518 13.15 7.97 31.81
CA GLU A 518 12.46 9.04 32.57
C GLU A 518 12.35 10.40 31.83
N LYS A 519 12.93 10.52 30.63
CA LYS A 519 13.01 11.78 29.87
C LYS A 519 11.84 11.99 28.91
N SER A 520 11.14 10.93 28.49
CA SER A 520 9.97 11.06 27.61
C SER A 520 8.70 10.75 28.41
N GLN A 521 7.82 11.74 28.60
CA GLN A 521 6.50 11.52 29.22
C GLN A 521 5.45 11.07 28.18
N ASP A 522 5.90 10.55 27.05
CA ASP A 522 5.03 10.10 25.97
C ASP A 522 4.58 8.68 26.29
N TYR A 523 3.30 8.40 26.08
CA TYR A 523 2.76 7.07 26.30
C TYR A 523 1.79 6.67 25.21
N TYR A 524 1.78 5.38 24.90
CA TYR A 524 0.80 4.79 24.00
C TYR A 524 -0.35 4.19 24.80
N VAL A 525 -1.55 4.33 24.26
CA VAL A 525 -2.75 3.61 24.68
C VAL A 525 -3.23 2.83 23.46
N CYS A 526 -3.50 1.54 23.62
CA CYS A 526 -4.00 0.70 22.54
C CYS A 526 -5.28 -0.03 22.94
N GLN A 527 -6.21 -0.14 22.00
CA GLN A 527 -7.47 -0.86 22.15
C GLN A 527 -7.68 -1.77 20.94
N SER A 528 -7.77 -3.08 21.18
CA SER A 528 -8.13 -4.02 20.12
C SER A 528 -9.63 -3.91 19.82
N VAL A 529 -9.99 -3.88 18.54
CA VAL A 529 -11.37 -3.74 18.07
C VAL A 529 -12.02 -5.12 18.02
N ALA A 530 -13.05 -5.32 18.84
CA ALA A 530 -13.73 -6.61 18.98
C ALA A 530 -14.24 -7.14 17.63
N GLY A 531 -13.97 -8.42 17.36
CA GLY A 531 -14.40 -9.08 16.11
C GLY A 531 -13.55 -8.73 14.88
N THR A 532 -12.45 -7.97 15.04
CA THR A 532 -11.51 -7.64 13.96
C THR A 532 -10.06 -7.85 14.43
N PRO A 533 -9.09 -8.01 13.51
CA PRO A 533 -7.67 -8.09 13.89
C PRO A 533 -7.03 -6.71 14.09
N LEU A 534 -7.81 -5.63 13.97
CA LEU A 534 -7.32 -4.25 14.04
C LEU A 534 -7.21 -3.79 15.49
N THR A 535 -6.14 -3.05 15.77
CA THR A 535 -5.92 -2.36 17.03
C THR A 535 -5.72 -0.88 16.76
N ILE A 536 -6.51 -0.06 17.46
CA ILE A 536 -6.38 1.39 17.42
C ILE A 536 -5.35 1.77 18.46
N VAL A 537 -4.34 2.54 18.05
CA VAL A 537 -3.30 3.04 18.93
C VAL A 537 -3.37 4.56 18.94
N ILE A 538 -3.36 5.12 20.14
CA ILE A 538 -3.30 6.56 20.39
C ILE A 538 -2.01 6.82 21.14
N LEU A 539 -1.16 7.64 20.54
CA LEU A 539 -0.03 8.24 21.20
C LEU A 539 -0.46 9.58 21.79
N GLN A 540 -0.23 9.72 23.09
CA GLN A 540 -0.39 10.96 23.80
C GLN A 540 0.97 11.40 24.35
N SER A 541 1.38 12.61 23.99
CA SER A 541 2.52 13.25 24.64
C SER A 541 2.03 13.99 25.88
N ALA A 542 2.52 13.66 27.09
CA ALA A 542 2.14 14.41 28.28
C ALA A 542 2.65 15.87 28.23
N ASN A 543 3.62 16.14 27.37
CA ASN A 543 4.14 17.47 27.09
C ASN A 543 3.36 18.22 26.01
N VAL A 544 2.24 17.71 25.50
CA VAL A 544 1.43 18.44 24.52
C VAL A 544 0.03 18.61 25.08
N THR A 545 -0.34 19.87 25.34
CA THR A 545 -1.71 20.23 25.72
C THR A 545 -2.57 20.22 24.47
N SER A 546 -3.71 19.52 24.49
CA SER A 546 -4.72 19.67 23.45
C SER A 546 -5.47 20.99 23.64
N TYR A 547 -5.85 21.63 22.53
CA TYR A 547 -6.75 22.77 22.56
C TYR A 547 -8.07 22.38 21.93
N GLU A 548 -9.15 22.74 22.60
CA GLU A 548 -10.51 22.61 22.09
C GLU A 548 -11.15 24.00 22.09
N TYR A 549 -11.92 24.28 21.04
CA TYR A 549 -12.60 25.56 20.92
C TYR A 549 -13.97 25.50 21.61
N ALA A 550 -14.17 26.32 22.63
CA ALA A 550 -15.41 26.36 23.42
C ALA A 550 -16.32 27.56 23.09
N GLY A 551 -16.06 28.30 22.00
CA GLY A 551 -16.82 29.49 21.61
C GLY A 551 -17.90 29.26 20.55
N PRO A 552 -18.62 30.32 20.12
CA PRO A 552 -19.59 30.22 19.04
C PRO A 552 -18.90 29.94 17.68
N PRO A 553 -19.55 29.21 16.76
CA PRO A 553 -18.94 28.83 15.49
C PRO A 553 -18.53 30.07 14.67
N VAL A 554 -17.36 29.99 14.03
CA VAL A 554 -16.78 31.10 13.26
C VAL A 554 -17.32 31.08 11.83
N ALA A 555 -17.99 32.17 11.44
CA ALA A 555 -18.54 32.34 10.09
C ALA A 555 -17.43 32.55 9.04
N SER A 556 -17.71 32.18 7.79
CA SER A 556 -16.73 32.29 6.71
C SER A 556 -16.39 33.74 6.33
N GLU A 557 -17.34 34.66 6.48
CA GLU A 557 -17.14 36.10 6.29
C GLU A 557 -16.07 36.68 7.22
N ASP A 558 -15.94 36.11 8.43
CA ASP A 558 -14.95 36.54 9.41
C ASP A 558 -13.52 36.12 9.06
N ILE A 559 -13.32 35.23 8.08
CA ILE A 559 -12.03 34.64 7.73
C ILE A 559 -11.62 34.88 6.27
N THR A 560 -12.46 35.56 5.48
CA THR A 560 -12.14 35.99 4.11
C THR A 560 -10.98 36.98 4.07
N THR A 561 -10.16 36.87 3.03
CA THR A 561 -8.95 37.67 2.82
C THR A 561 -9.30 39.08 2.36
N SER A 562 -8.89 40.10 3.13
CA SER A 562 -9.10 41.52 2.82
C SER A 562 -7.88 42.19 2.19
N ASN A 563 -6.67 41.71 2.48
CA ASN A 563 -5.42 42.25 1.94
C ASN A 563 -4.98 41.49 0.67
N PRO A 564 -4.87 42.14 -0.51
CA PRO A 564 -4.51 41.49 -1.77
C PRO A 564 -3.05 41.04 -1.84
N MET A 565 -2.18 41.49 -0.92
CA MET A 565 -0.77 41.09 -0.84
C MET A 565 -0.53 39.86 0.04
N VAL A 566 -1.58 39.28 0.61
CA VAL A 566 -1.46 38.16 1.56
C VAL A 566 -2.01 36.88 0.94
N GLN A 567 -1.18 35.85 0.94
CA GLN A 567 -1.60 34.51 0.54
C GLN A 567 -1.74 33.62 1.77
N TYR A 568 -2.89 32.94 1.88
CA TYR A 568 -3.15 31.96 2.93
C TYR A 568 -3.07 30.55 2.36
N LEU A 569 -2.55 29.63 3.15
CA LEU A 569 -2.44 28.22 2.84
C LEU A 569 -2.85 27.39 4.06
N THR A 570 -3.53 26.27 3.83
CA THR A 570 -3.82 25.30 4.89
C THR A 570 -3.15 23.97 4.58
N THR A 571 -2.61 23.33 5.62
CA THR A 571 -1.99 21.99 5.53
C THR A 571 -2.92 20.88 6.02
N LYS A 572 -4.13 21.22 6.46
CA LYS A 572 -5.07 20.27 7.06
C LYS A 572 -5.76 19.45 5.97
N ARG A 573 -5.25 18.25 5.68
CA ARG A 573 -5.83 17.33 4.67
C ARG A 573 -7.19 16.77 5.04
N SER A 574 -7.40 16.46 6.32
CA SER A 574 -8.69 16.02 6.82
C SER A 574 -9.77 17.11 6.82
N ALA A 575 -9.42 18.33 6.39
CA ALA A 575 -10.33 19.45 6.45
C ALA A 575 -11.65 19.13 5.76
N CYS A 576 -12.74 19.44 6.46
CA CYS A 576 -14.10 19.33 5.93
C CYS A 576 -14.48 17.89 5.56
N ASN A 577 -14.03 16.92 6.37
CA ASN A 577 -14.19 15.49 6.18
C ASN A 577 -13.58 15.03 4.84
N TRP A 578 -12.35 15.49 4.58
CA TRP A 578 -11.60 15.22 3.35
C TRP A 578 -12.33 15.62 2.06
N ALA A 579 -13.38 16.45 2.13
CA ALA A 579 -14.18 16.82 0.96
C ALA A 579 -13.38 17.67 -0.04
N ILE A 580 -12.33 18.33 0.44
CA ILE A 580 -11.46 19.21 -0.35
C ILE A 580 -10.17 18.47 -0.76
N ASP A 581 -9.89 17.31 -0.16
CA ASP A 581 -8.80 16.44 -0.59
C ASP A 581 -9.24 15.68 -1.84
N LYS A 582 -9.33 16.38 -2.97
CA LYS A 582 -9.59 15.77 -4.28
C LYS A 582 -8.34 14.99 -4.68
N ILE A 583 -8.40 13.68 -4.52
CA ILE A 583 -7.50 12.74 -5.22
C ILE A 583 -7.82 12.91 -6.71
N HIS A 584 -7.08 13.79 -7.41
CA HIS A 584 -7.37 14.14 -8.80
C HIS A 584 -6.71 13.16 -9.77
N ASP A 585 -7.48 12.80 -10.82
CA ASP A 585 -7.21 11.84 -11.91
C ASP A 585 -5.99 12.08 -12.81
N ASP A 586 -5.18 13.13 -12.61
CA ASP A 586 -4.08 13.43 -13.54
C ASP A 586 -2.71 12.88 -13.05
N TYR A 587 -2.25 11.84 -13.75
CA TYR A 587 -1.01 11.09 -13.53
C TYR A 587 0.28 11.91 -13.79
N ARG A 588 0.19 13.11 -14.36
CA ARG A 588 1.37 13.86 -14.83
C ARG A 588 1.95 14.86 -13.83
N THR A 589 1.24 15.17 -12.75
CA THR A 589 1.73 16.08 -11.71
C THR A 589 1.99 15.30 -10.41
N PRO A 590 3.22 15.34 -9.85
CA PRO A 590 3.50 14.80 -8.52
C PRO A 590 2.55 15.40 -7.48
N VAL A 591 2.29 14.70 -6.36
CA VAL A 591 1.58 15.29 -5.20
C VAL A 591 2.43 16.44 -4.65
N SER A 592 2.29 17.62 -5.22
CA SER A 592 2.69 18.87 -4.60
C SER A 592 1.57 19.32 -3.66
N LEU A 593 1.91 20.07 -2.62
CA LEU A 593 0.98 20.72 -1.67
C LEU A 593 0.07 21.77 -2.34
N GLU A 594 -0.10 21.69 -3.67
CA GLU A 594 -0.63 22.74 -4.54
C GLU A 594 -2.09 23.14 -4.26
N ARG A 595 -2.91 22.36 -3.54
CA ARG A 595 -4.38 22.50 -3.72
C ARG A 595 -5.33 22.39 -2.53
N LEU A 596 -4.89 22.59 -1.28
CA LEU A 596 -5.87 23.06 -0.29
C LEU A 596 -5.93 24.59 -0.37
N ARG A 597 -6.64 25.09 -1.40
CA ARG A 597 -6.89 26.52 -1.51
C ARG A 597 -7.67 26.94 -0.27
N TYR A 598 -7.10 27.84 0.50
CA TYR A 598 -7.74 28.41 1.69
C TYR A 598 -9.16 28.93 1.37
N SER A 599 -9.40 29.43 0.15
CA SER A 599 -10.72 29.83 -0.33
C SER A 599 -11.73 28.67 -0.47
N GLU A 600 -11.29 27.49 -0.90
CA GLU A 600 -12.16 26.30 -0.97
C GLU A 600 -12.50 25.82 0.44
N TRP A 601 -11.54 25.85 1.37
CA TRP A 601 -11.74 25.51 2.78
C TRP A 601 -12.73 26.44 3.50
N ILE A 602 -12.67 27.74 3.22
CA ILE A 602 -13.61 28.69 3.82
C ILE A 602 -15.03 28.45 3.32
N ASN A 603 -15.20 28.21 2.02
CA ASN A 603 -16.51 28.24 1.38
C ASN A 603 -17.24 26.88 1.35
N HIS A 604 -16.56 25.78 1.68
CA HIS A 604 -17.16 24.46 1.55
C HIS A 604 -18.10 24.13 2.72
N GLN A 605 -19.32 23.68 2.41
CA GLN A 605 -20.43 23.55 3.34
C GLN A 605 -20.15 22.59 4.51
N SER A 606 -19.44 21.47 4.25
CA SER A 606 -19.06 20.50 5.30
C SER A 606 -18.05 21.04 6.32
N CYS A 607 -17.33 22.12 6.01
CA CYS A 607 -16.40 22.74 6.95
C CYS A 607 -17.11 23.59 8.01
N HIS A 608 -18.30 24.10 7.70
CA HIS A 608 -19.03 25.02 8.58
C HIS A 608 -19.66 24.30 9.77
N SER A 609 -20.17 23.09 9.54
CA SER A 609 -20.83 22.27 10.55
C SER A 609 -19.88 21.41 11.38
N ASN A 610 -18.60 21.30 10.97
CA ASN A 610 -17.65 20.44 11.64
C ASN A 610 -17.05 21.13 12.90
N PRO A 611 -17.24 20.58 14.11
CA PRO A 611 -16.65 21.11 15.34
C PRO A 611 -15.11 21.07 15.35
N ASP A 612 -14.49 20.07 14.69
CA ASP A 612 -13.03 19.91 14.62
C ASP A 612 -12.35 20.99 13.78
N GLU A 613 -13.12 21.70 12.94
CA GLU A 613 -12.63 22.83 12.14
C GLU A 613 -12.66 24.16 12.91
N GLN A 614 -13.37 24.24 14.04
CA GLN A 614 -13.60 25.51 14.73
C GLN A 614 -12.32 26.10 15.32
N PHE A 615 -11.40 25.25 15.80
CA PHE A 615 -10.10 25.71 16.28
C PHE A 615 -9.27 26.35 15.14
N SER A 616 -9.20 25.69 13.98
CA SER A 616 -8.52 26.21 12.79
C SER A 616 -9.20 27.50 12.30
N ARG A 617 -10.53 27.54 12.20
CA ARG A 617 -11.28 28.75 11.80
C ARG A 617 -11.07 29.93 12.75
N THR A 618 -10.97 29.66 14.05
CA THR A 618 -10.65 30.69 15.05
C THR A 618 -9.23 31.23 14.87
N MET A 619 -8.25 30.35 14.61
CA MET A 619 -6.88 30.79 14.31
C MET A 619 -6.81 31.59 13.02
N ALA A 620 -7.58 31.22 11.99
CA ALA A 620 -7.76 32.02 10.77
C ALA A 620 -8.30 33.43 11.07
N LYS A 621 -9.33 33.55 11.92
CA LYS A 621 -9.91 34.84 12.32
C LYS A 621 -8.91 35.73 13.06
N ILE A 622 -8.11 35.14 13.96
CA ILE A 622 -7.04 35.85 14.66
C ILE A 622 -5.98 36.30 13.67
N LEU A 623 -5.58 35.41 12.76
CA LEU A 623 -4.57 35.68 11.76
C LEU A 623 -5.01 36.79 10.80
N LYS A 624 -6.29 36.81 10.38
CA LYS A 624 -6.88 37.89 9.57
C LYS A 624 -6.65 39.27 10.18
N LYS A 625 -7.01 39.45 11.46
CA LYS A 625 -6.82 40.72 12.17
C LYS A 625 -5.36 41.17 12.18
N TRP A 626 -4.44 40.23 12.21
CA TRP A 626 -3.00 40.53 12.19
C TRP A 626 -2.52 40.92 10.79
N THR A 627 -2.87 40.13 9.78
CA THR A 627 -2.49 40.37 8.38
C THR A 627 -3.12 41.64 7.81
N GLU A 628 -4.24 42.10 8.36
CA GLU A 628 -4.86 43.41 8.03
C GLU A 628 -4.02 44.61 8.48
N GLN A 629 -3.11 44.41 9.45
CA GLN A 629 -2.18 45.45 9.89
C GLN A 629 -0.92 45.53 9.01
N TRP A 630 -0.74 44.59 8.09
CA TRP A 630 0.40 44.62 7.17
C TRP A 630 0.24 45.72 6.11
N PRO A 631 1.35 46.33 5.67
CA PRO A 631 1.28 47.47 4.76
C PRO A 631 0.54 47.14 3.46
N LEU A 632 -0.17 48.15 2.93
CA LEU A 632 -0.76 48.11 1.60
C LEU A 632 0.10 48.95 0.63
N PRO A 633 0.14 48.60 -0.66
CA PRO A 633 0.78 49.43 -1.67
C PRO A 633 0.11 50.81 -1.72
N ARG A 634 0.88 51.88 -1.91
CA ARG A 634 0.30 53.19 -2.26
C ARG A 634 -0.24 53.13 -3.70
N ASP A 635 -1.37 53.78 -3.94
CA ASP A 635 -1.99 53.87 -5.27
C ASP A 635 -0.95 54.36 -6.31
N ASN A 636 -0.66 53.52 -7.32
CA ASN A 636 0.21 53.71 -8.50
C ASN A 636 1.67 53.22 -8.50
N GLU A 637 2.16 52.46 -7.52
CA GLU A 637 3.48 51.79 -7.64
C GLU A 637 3.34 50.33 -8.11
N LYS A 638 4.22 49.89 -9.03
CA LYS A 638 4.35 48.46 -9.38
C LYS A 638 4.78 47.70 -8.13
N CYS A 639 4.19 46.52 -7.88
CA CYS A 639 4.44 45.69 -6.68
C CYS A 639 5.93 45.47 -6.34
N GLU A 640 6.81 45.49 -7.34
CA GLU A 640 8.25 45.29 -7.19
C GLU A 640 8.99 46.47 -6.50
N ASN A 641 8.46 47.70 -6.56
CA ASN A 641 9.19 48.91 -6.13
C ASN A 641 8.66 49.55 -4.83
N ALA A 642 7.60 48.98 -4.24
CA ALA A 642 6.79 49.64 -3.21
C ALA A 642 6.87 48.99 -1.82
N ILE A 643 7.77 48.04 -1.59
CA ILE A 643 7.49 47.02 -0.57
C ILE A 643 7.58 47.60 0.85
N PHE A 644 8.48 48.55 1.16
CA PHE A 644 8.43 49.26 2.46
C PHE A 644 9.12 50.65 2.49
N PRO A 645 8.41 51.79 2.41
CA PRO A 645 9.03 53.08 2.65
C PRO A 645 9.42 53.26 4.13
N GLY A 646 10.72 53.38 4.41
CA GLY A 646 11.26 53.73 5.75
C GLY A 646 11.80 52.56 6.58
N VAL A 647 12.08 51.40 5.98
CA VAL A 647 12.55 50.21 6.69
C VAL A 647 14.08 50.06 6.54
N PRO A 648 14.83 49.74 7.62
CA PRO A 648 16.29 49.90 7.67
C PRO A 648 17.12 48.76 7.02
N PHE A 649 16.54 47.92 6.15
CA PHE A 649 17.24 46.80 5.51
C PHE A 649 17.10 46.80 3.98
N ASN A 650 18.06 46.17 3.31
CA ASN A 650 18.07 46.04 1.85
C ASN A 650 16.95 45.08 1.39
N GLN A 651 16.04 45.60 0.57
CA GLN A 651 14.84 44.90 0.10
C GLN A 651 15.16 43.79 -0.91
N ASP A 652 16.29 43.85 -1.61
CA ASP A 652 16.68 42.87 -2.66
C ASP A 652 16.90 41.45 -2.12
N TYR A 653 17.21 41.32 -0.82
CA TYR A 653 17.46 40.04 -0.17
C TYR A 653 16.25 39.49 0.58
N TYR A 654 15.21 40.30 0.76
CA TYR A 654 13.99 39.92 1.45
C TYR A 654 13.12 39.09 0.50
N LEU A 655 12.63 37.93 0.97
CA LEU A 655 11.74 37.08 0.17
C LEU A 655 10.29 37.23 0.64
N ASN A 656 10.03 36.86 1.90
CA ASN A 656 8.71 36.99 2.51
C ASN A 656 8.80 36.94 4.04
N SER A 657 7.73 37.38 4.66
CA SER A 657 7.38 37.14 6.05
C SER A 657 6.23 36.15 6.10
N PHE A 658 6.21 35.31 7.13
CA PHE A 658 5.17 34.30 7.29
C PHE A 658 4.75 34.17 8.74
N VAL A 659 3.51 33.72 8.90
CA VAL A 659 2.96 33.29 10.19
C VAL A 659 2.34 31.91 10.00
N TYR A 660 2.81 30.93 10.76
CA TYR A 660 2.27 29.58 10.80
C TYR A 660 1.59 29.32 12.13
N THR A 661 0.29 29.07 12.11
CA THR A 661 -0.50 28.85 13.33
C THR A 661 -0.60 27.37 13.68
N ARG A 662 -0.83 27.08 14.97
CA ARG A 662 -1.07 25.71 15.47
C ARG A 662 -2.29 25.05 14.81
N GLY A 663 -3.25 25.86 14.38
CA GLY A 663 -4.43 25.45 13.60
C GLY A 663 -4.17 25.08 12.14
N GLN A 664 -2.91 24.89 11.73
CA GLN A 664 -2.51 24.45 10.38
C GLN A 664 -2.87 25.45 9.27
N ILE A 665 -2.77 26.74 9.59
CA ILE A 665 -2.97 27.84 8.65
C ILE A 665 -1.70 28.67 8.60
N ALA A 666 -1.19 28.87 7.40
CA ALA A 666 -0.06 29.71 7.07
C ALA A 666 -0.55 30.98 6.36
N ALA A 667 -0.02 32.15 6.73
CA ALA A 667 -0.15 33.38 5.94
C ALA A 667 1.24 33.86 5.52
N PHE A 668 1.35 34.30 4.27
CA PHE A 668 2.59 34.81 3.67
C PHE A 668 2.39 36.24 3.17
N TYR A 669 3.41 37.08 3.35
CA TYR A 669 3.44 38.46 2.86
C TYR A 669 4.86 38.91 2.49
N PRO A 670 5.06 39.59 1.35
CA PRO A 670 4.12 39.69 0.24
C PRO A 670 3.84 38.30 -0.36
N ILE A 671 2.95 38.22 -1.35
CA ILE A 671 2.71 36.97 -2.10
C ILE A 671 4.07 36.50 -2.64
N PRO A 672 4.55 35.31 -2.25
CA PRO A 672 5.87 34.88 -2.64
C PRO A 672 5.94 34.49 -4.12
N ASP A 673 7.06 34.82 -4.76
CA ASP A 673 7.28 34.57 -6.19
C ASP A 673 7.32 33.07 -6.56
N SER A 674 7.60 32.20 -5.59
CA SER A 674 7.75 30.75 -5.80
C SER A 674 6.97 29.92 -4.80
N GLU A 675 6.03 29.13 -5.32
CA GLU A 675 5.22 28.17 -4.57
C GLU A 675 6.03 27.06 -3.90
N ALA A 676 7.19 26.70 -4.48
CA ALA A 676 8.10 25.70 -3.90
C ALA A 676 8.67 26.15 -2.54
N SER A 677 8.95 27.45 -2.38
CA SER A 677 9.47 28.00 -1.12
C SER A 677 8.43 27.97 0.00
N MET A 678 7.16 28.28 -0.31
CA MET A 678 6.05 28.15 0.63
C MET A 678 5.86 26.70 1.07
N LYS A 679 5.96 25.77 0.11
CA LYS A 679 5.80 24.34 0.36
C LYS A 679 6.84 23.83 1.36
N GLU A 680 8.13 24.05 1.09
CA GLU A 680 9.21 23.59 1.96
C GLU A 680 9.12 24.17 3.37
N LEU A 681 8.77 25.47 3.47
CA LEU A 681 8.57 26.13 4.75
C LEU A 681 7.41 25.50 5.52
N THR A 682 6.27 25.34 4.87
CA THR A 682 5.07 24.85 5.54
C THR A 682 5.21 23.39 5.96
N GLU A 683 5.86 22.55 5.15
CA GLU A 683 6.21 21.16 5.53
C GLU A 683 7.11 21.11 6.77
N LYS A 684 8.10 21.99 6.86
CA LYS A 684 8.95 22.09 8.05
C LYS A 684 8.12 22.50 9.27
N MET A 685 7.32 23.56 9.15
CA MET A 685 6.54 24.07 10.27
C MET A 685 5.49 23.07 10.75
N GLU A 686 4.94 22.26 9.85
CA GLU A 686 4.01 21.18 10.19
C GLU A 686 4.70 20.04 10.97
N LYS A 687 5.92 19.65 10.59
CA LYS A 687 6.70 18.63 11.33
C LYS A 687 7.04 19.07 12.75
N GLU A 688 7.30 20.36 12.93
CA GLU A 688 7.72 20.95 14.20
C GLU A 688 6.55 21.54 15.00
N ARG A 689 5.30 21.35 14.53
CA ARG A 689 4.12 22.04 15.05
C ARG A 689 3.88 21.82 16.53
N LEU A 690 4.17 20.61 17.02
CA LEU A 690 3.96 20.19 18.41
C LEU A 690 5.23 20.25 19.28
N TRP A 691 6.35 20.72 18.73
CA TRP A 691 7.60 20.78 19.48
C TRP A 691 7.55 21.92 20.50
N ARG A 692 7.95 21.62 21.74
CA ARG A 692 8.22 22.64 22.77
C ARG A 692 9.68 23.09 22.66
N PHE A 693 9.91 24.38 22.43
CA PHE A 693 11.25 24.94 22.46
C PHE A 693 11.56 25.42 23.89
N SER A 694 12.71 25.01 24.41
CA SER A 694 13.14 25.33 25.79
C SER A 694 13.59 26.79 25.95
N ASN A 695 13.82 27.52 24.86
CA ASN A 695 14.39 28.87 24.91
C ASN A 695 13.56 29.82 24.05
N ASP A 696 13.44 31.08 24.50
CA ASP A 696 12.88 32.21 23.74
C ASP A 696 13.80 32.68 22.57
N ASP A 697 14.75 31.83 22.19
CA ASP A 697 15.80 32.09 21.21
C ASP A 697 15.26 32.03 19.78
N ILE A 698 15.74 32.96 18.95
CA ILE A 698 15.50 32.98 17.51
C ILE A 698 16.12 31.73 16.86
N GLN A 699 15.34 31.03 16.04
CA GLN A 699 15.77 29.83 15.35
C GLN A 699 16.17 30.14 13.91
N PHE A 700 17.21 29.44 13.44
CA PHE A 700 17.71 29.52 12.07
C PHE A 700 17.59 28.17 11.38
N SER A 701 17.11 28.17 10.15
CA SER A 701 17.06 26.98 9.29
C SER A 701 17.42 27.35 7.86
N VAL A 702 18.43 26.70 7.29
CA VAL A 702 18.83 26.92 5.90
C VAL A 702 18.17 25.86 5.00
N ARG A 703 17.64 26.29 3.86
CA ARG A 703 16.94 25.46 2.86
C ARG A 703 17.30 25.90 1.43
N GLY A 704 17.03 25.05 0.45
CA GLY A 704 17.39 25.26 -0.96
C GLY A 704 18.81 24.80 -1.31
N ALA A 705 19.11 24.78 -2.62
CA ALA A 705 20.41 24.44 -3.16
C ALA A 705 20.97 25.59 -4.01
N ASN A 706 22.28 25.83 -3.90
CA ASN A 706 23.03 26.82 -4.67
C ASN A 706 22.37 28.22 -4.62
N GLU A 707 21.94 28.77 -5.76
CA GLU A 707 21.40 30.13 -5.91
C GLU A 707 20.00 30.33 -5.32
N THR A 708 19.29 29.24 -5.01
CA THR A 708 17.95 29.28 -4.37
C THR A 708 18.01 29.12 -2.85
N ALA A 709 19.23 29.09 -2.29
CA ALA A 709 19.43 28.92 -0.86
C ALA A 709 18.90 30.13 -0.08
N HIS A 710 18.04 29.86 0.88
CA HIS A 710 17.42 30.85 1.73
C HIS A 710 17.47 30.42 3.19
N ALA A 711 17.57 31.40 4.08
CA ALA A 711 17.53 31.23 5.51
C ALA A 711 16.14 31.58 6.03
N ILE A 712 15.58 30.66 6.80
CA ILE A 712 14.33 30.82 7.53
C ILE A 712 14.71 31.20 8.96
N ILE A 713 14.36 32.43 9.35
CA ILE A 713 14.59 32.97 10.68
C ILE A 713 13.24 33.08 11.35
N TYR A 714 13.05 32.40 12.48
CA TYR A 714 11.72 32.30 13.08
C TYR A 714 11.74 32.22 14.60
N LYS A 715 10.63 32.65 15.20
CA LYS A 715 10.38 32.64 16.63
C LYS A 715 9.00 32.06 16.92
N ALA A 716 8.90 31.24 17.97
CA ALA A 716 7.64 30.70 18.44
C ALA A 716 6.91 31.69 19.34
N ILE A 717 5.59 31.78 19.17
CA ILE A 717 4.67 32.44 20.08
C ILE A 717 4.12 31.35 20.99
N LEU A 718 4.36 31.50 22.29
CA LEU A 718 4.00 30.51 23.30
C LEU A 718 2.75 30.97 24.08
N ASP A 719 1.97 30.03 24.59
CA ASP A 719 0.94 30.30 25.60
C ASP A 719 1.55 30.43 27.01
N ASP A 720 0.73 30.76 28.00
CA ASP A 720 1.12 30.89 29.41
C ASP A 720 1.69 29.59 30.01
N LYS A 721 1.47 28.44 29.34
CA LYS A 721 1.95 27.11 29.71
C LYS A 721 3.16 26.66 28.87
N GLY A 722 3.74 27.54 28.05
CA GLY A 722 4.92 27.27 27.22
C GLY A 722 4.66 26.44 25.96
N ASN A 723 3.41 26.33 25.50
CA ASN A 723 3.03 25.62 24.28
C ASN A 723 3.02 26.56 23.07
N ARG A 724 3.54 26.09 21.94
CA ARG A 724 3.61 26.85 20.69
C ARG A 724 2.20 27.07 20.09
N LEU A 725 1.71 28.31 20.06
CA LEU A 725 0.46 28.70 19.42
C LEU A 725 0.63 29.10 17.95
N ALA A 726 1.74 29.76 17.64
CA ALA A 726 2.10 30.15 16.29
C ALA A 726 3.62 30.26 16.17
N VAL A 727 4.11 30.30 14.95
CA VAL A 727 5.47 30.73 14.64
C VAL A 727 5.40 31.87 13.66
N VAL A 728 6.19 32.89 13.95
CA VAL A 728 6.43 33.99 13.03
C VAL A 728 7.85 33.92 12.53
N GLY A 729 8.05 34.26 11.28
CA GLY A 729 9.38 34.27 10.71
C GLY A 729 9.47 35.05 9.43
N ILE A 730 10.69 35.08 8.93
CA ILE A 730 11.07 35.78 7.72
C ILE A 730 12.01 34.88 6.93
N GLN A 731 11.85 34.87 5.61
CA GLN A 731 12.75 34.22 4.67
C GLN A 731 13.65 35.26 4.02
N TRP A 732 14.96 35.05 4.10
CA TRP A 732 15.98 35.90 3.49
C TRP A 732 16.87 35.07 2.58
N LYS A 733 17.35 35.66 1.49
CA LYS A 733 18.41 35.04 0.68
C LYS A 733 19.65 34.82 1.54
N LEU A 734 20.29 33.66 1.41
CA LEU A 734 21.45 33.30 2.24
C LEU A 734 22.61 34.31 2.09
N GLN A 735 22.73 34.92 0.90
CA GLN A 735 23.73 35.94 0.59
C GLN A 735 23.70 37.13 1.56
N TYR A 736 22.51 37.56 2.01
CA TYR A 736 22.42 38.64 2.98
C TYR A 736 23.13 38.31 4.29
N LEU A 737 22.98 37.08 4.79
CA LEU A 737 23.60 36.68 6.05
C LEU A 737 25.12 36.61 5.92
N SER A 738 25.63 36.17 4.76
CA SER A 738 27.06 36.23 4.47
C SER A 738 27.58 37.67 4.37
N ASP A 739 26.90 38.54 3.63
CA ASP A 739 27.29 39.95 3.50
C ASP A 739 27.27 40.67 4.85
N TYR A 740 26.24 40.41 5.66
CA TYR A 740 26.12 40.95 7.01
C TYR A 740 27.21 40.38 7.93
N PHE A 741 27.53 39.09 7.83
CA PHE A 741 28.60 38.46 8.61
C PHE A 741 29.98 39.04 8.25
N ILE A 742 30.26 39.25 6.97
CA ILE A 742 31.48 39.90 6.48
C ILE A 742 31.57 41.34 7.02
N ALA A 743 30.50 42.12 6.91
CA ALA A 743 30.44 43.48 7.42
C ALA A 743 30.60 43.55 8.95
N TRP A 744 29.97 42.62 9.67
CA TRP A 744 30.08 42.50 11.12
C TRP A 744 31.53 42.17 11.55
N MET A 745 32.18 41.23 10.85
CA MET A 745 33.59 40.90 11.09
C MET A 745 34.54 42.06 10.74
N ALA A 746 34.22 42.87 9.73
CA ALA A 746 35.01 44.04 9.39
C ALA A 746 34.93 45.16 10.45
N ASN A 747 33.78 45.27 11.14
CA ASN A 747 33.50 46.35 12.09
C ASN A 747 33.87 45.99 13.55
N HIS A 748 33.85 44.70 13.91
CA HIS A 748 34.30 44.23 15.23
C HIS A 748 35.79 43.92 15.19
N THR A 749 36.54 44.54 16.12
CA THR A 749 37.99 44.57 16.16
C THR A 749 38.62 43.19 16.35
N TYR A 750 38.84 42.49 15.24
CA TYR A 750 39.79 41.40 15.15
C TYR A 750 40.76 41.63 13.99
N LYS A 751 41.50 42.74 14.04
CA LYS A 751 42.61 43.00 13.10
C LYS A 751 43.76 41.98 13.21
N THR A 752 43.68 41.06 14.17
CA THR A 752 44.60 39.94 14.38
C THR A 752 43.91 38.56 14.32
N ASP A 753 42.63 38.45 13.89
CA ASP A 753 41.95 37.15 13.82
C ASP A 753 42.39 36.29 12.63
N PRO A 754 42.37 34.96 12.78
CA PRO A 754 42.55 34.02 11.68
C PRO A 754 41.52 34.20 10.54
N CYS A 755 40.36 34.81 10.78
CA CYS A 755 39.29 34.92 9.81
C CYS A 755 39.54 35.86 8.61
N VAL A 756 40.63 36.62 8.58
CA VAL A 756 41.03 37.37 7.36
C VAL A 756 41.87 36.51 6.41
N ARG A 757 42.54 35.48 6.94
CA ARG A 757 43.41 34.57 6.18
C ARG A 757 42.85 33.15 6.06
N HIS A 758 41.80 32.84 6.80
CA HIS A 758 41.16 31.53 6.88
C HIS A 758 39.64 31.66 6.71
N MET A 759 39.03 30.58 6.23
CA MET A 759 37.58 30.49 6.08
C MET A 759 36.93 30.35 7.45
N CYS A 760 36.03 31.28 7.78
CA CYS A 760 35.25 31.29 9.00
C CYS A 760 33.77 31.10 8.67
N LEU A 761 33.14 30.20 9.42
CA LEU A 761 31.78 29.76 9.18
C LEU A 761 30.92 30.07 10.40
N LEU A 762 29.75 30.65 10.18
CA LEU A 762 28.71 30.72 11.18
C LEU A 762 27.87 29.44 11.08
N LEU A 763 27.93 28.60 12.10
CA LEU A 763 27.24 27.32 12.14
C LEU A 763 26.03 27.37 13.08
N SER A 764 24.93 26.75 12.67
CA SER A 764 23.84 26.40 13.58
C SER A 764 24.27 25.31 14.57
N ARG A 765 23.50 25.11 15.66
CA ARG A 765 23.69 23.96 16.59
C ARG A 765 23.62 22.61 15.87
N SER A 766 22.89 22.54 14.77
CA SER A 766 22.77 21.38 13.88
C SER A 766 23.89 21.29 12.83
N ALA A 767 24.97 22.04 12.98
CA ALA A 767 26.14 22.08 12.09
C ALA A 767 25.85 22.51 10.63
N TYR A 768 24.69 23.10 10.34
CA TYR A 768 24.45 23.76 9.06
C TYR A 768 25.18 25.10 9.00
N VAL A 769 25.81 25.39 7.86
CA VAL A 769 26.43 26.68 7.54
C VAL A 769 25.33 27.70 7.27
N ILE A 770 25.28 28.74 8.10
CA ILE A 770 24.35 29.88 8.00
C ILE A 770 24.99 31.01 7.20
N ALA A 771 26.28 31.26 7.41
CA ALA A 771 27.05 32.27 6.70
C ALA A 771 28.52 31.84 6.62
N SER A 772 29.20 32.33 5.59
CA SER A 772 30.65 32.18 5.40
C SER A 772 31.25 33.51 4.96
N ASN A 773 32.53 33.73 5.27
CA ASN A 773 33.28 34.89 4.80
C ASN A 773 33.88 34.73 3.40
#